data_AF-A0A7M7HC97-F1
#
_entry.id   AF-A0A7M7HC97-F1
#
_cell.length_a   1.000
_cell.length_b   1.000
_cell.length_c   1.000
_cell.angle_alpha   90.00
_cell.angle_beta   90.00
_cell.angle_gamma   90.00
#
_symmetry.space_group_name_H-M   'P 1'
#
loop_
_entity.id
_entity.type
_entity.pdbx_description
1 polymer ?
#
loop_
_entity_poly.entity_id
_entity_poly.type
_entity_poly.pdbx_seq_one_letter_code
_entity_poly.pdbx_strand_id
1 'polypeptide(L)'
;MRSLLCVSLLLLATIGRISCDSEASVRLQSIVPTIDSSEPAKDGDAAANPSRTPEERSSNWTTLTEALDIFSARNLARNWQEGKFPLNQECERDVSRYIEGLRRQELWALKVDDASGRYTNGFFWGNSYFVGSATECEFIGQAASSKSSSSSSSSSPESISEAEEFNAEPHKKRANVGHSGASSIVLPEGANDRPPYPLGFFMMRIAVNGTLAPATRLLHLGVCLPFSCHAADVAVIAKLAASDNAGKYSFVEKVRDQHDYYDMYADKVFWILFGVSTVVLFLLIGGTSYDVYLSKRIARKQNMSYDLEKHVKLEQLATGKIHNVAESGQVTASPPINNNNDHEGSLRPPTPDLQKLNVWEELLLSFSIRANFRVICEGEVGRDTISTIHGLRAISMAWVILGHTCIVVFKYSDNMEYRKIVEKRFLFQTIQNGAFSVDTFFFMGGLLVSFLYFRTNAKGDLNRLTQGTRGFVAGFLKFLGFLGYRFCRLTAPYMFVLGITEISMKWFHSNSVFEPPTADHENCQNYWWRNLLYINTLYPVDQMCMLWSWYVADDTQFYIVGAVILIVATNHFKIAAFSLVALMVSSWITTGYIALVNNHMPNTDDPLALFDKIYDKPWTRLGPYLIGMAVGYFLFKTDCKIKMSKATVFIGWLLSTACLLSLLYGLYETELSPATGAAYSSLSHSAWALSLAWIVVACSTGYGGYVNDILSAPILYPFSRVTYCAYLVHPIVIRLTAMNMDSPLHLGKDSMLITFFGQVVASYILSFVISVSFEAPVVSMLKILSPKKRNRIQ
;
A
#
# COMPACT_ATOMS: atom_id res chain seq x y z
N MET A 1 19.41 28.48 1.64
CA MET A 1 18.03 28.93 1.94
C MET A 1 17.34 29.51 0.70
N ARG A 2 17.87 30.55 0.03
CA ARG A 2 17.28 31.10 -1.21
C ARG A 2 17.20 30.09 -2.38
N SER A 3 18.19 29.23 -2.56
CA SER A 3 18.17 28.21 -3.64
C SER A 3 17.26 27.01 -3.36
N LEU A 4 17.00 26.69 -2.08
CA LEU A 4 16.05 25.62 -1.70
C LEU A 4 14.60 26.09 -1.80
N LEU A 5 14.31 27.35 -1.44
CA LEU A 5 12.99 27.94 -1.66
C LEU A 5 12.69 28.12 -3.15
N CYS A 6 13.69 28.47 -3.98
CA CYS A 6 13.47 28.73 -5.39
C CYS A 6 13.09 27.47 -6.18
N VAL A 7 13.65 26.30 -5.86
CA VAL A 7 13.28 25.03 -6.49
C VAL A 7 11.89 24.55 -6.02
N SER A 8 11.51 24.81 -4.77
CA SER A 8 10.16 24.48 -4.26
C SER A 8 9.07 25.47 -4.68
N LEU A 9 9.40 26.75 -4.94
CA LEU A 9 8.46 27.78 -5.40
C LEU A 9 8.26 27.80 -6.92
N LEU A 10 9.25 27.34 -7.71
CA LEU A 10 9.08 27.19 -9.17
C LEU A 10 8.10 26.07 -9.54
N LEU A 11 7.87 25.10 -8.64
CA LEU A 11 6.82 24.08 -8.77
C LEU A 11 5.41 24.59 -8.42
N LEU A 12 5.30 25.70 -7.69
CA LEU A 12 4.01 26.25 -7.21
C LEU A 12 3.42 27.34 -8.13
N ALA A 13 4.19 27.86 -9.10
CA ALA A 13 3.81 29.06 -9.87
C ALA A 13 3.13 28.79 -11.22
N THR A 14 2.93 27.54 -11.64
CA THR A 14 2.42 27.19 -12.98
C THR A 14 0.97 26.68 -13.02
N ILE A 15 0.24 26.66 -11.90
CA ILE A 15 -1.11 26.07 -11.82
C ILE A 15 -2.11 27.14 -11.38
N GLY A 16 -2.44 28.03 -12.33
CA GLY A 16 -3.46 29.06 -12.15
C GLY A 16 -4.35 29.12 -13.38
N ARG A 17 -5.41 28.30 -13.40
CA ARG A 17 -6.71 28.53 -14.07
C ARG A 17 -7.60 27.30 -13.84
N ILE A 18 -8.58 27.46 -12.95
CA ILE A 18 -9.65 26.50 -12.67
C ILE A 18 -10.84 26.90 -13.55
N SER A 19 -11.29 25.99 -14.41
CA SER A 19 -12.57 26.09 -15.11
C SER A 19 -13.53 25.12 -14.42
N CYS A 20 -14.63 25.65 -13.89
CA CYS A 20 -15.76 24.85 -13.43
C CYS A 20 -16.58 24.42 -14.65
N ASP A 21 -16.77 23.12 -14.85
CA ASP A 21 -17.89 22.61 -15.63
C ASP A 21 -18.64 21.57 -14.81
N SER A 22 -19.96 21.76 -14.77
CA SER A 22 -20.92 20.90 -14.09
C SER A 22 -21.36 19.78 -15.03
N GLU A 23 -21.24 18.53 -14.62
CA GLU A 23 -21.91 17.43 -15.32
C GLU A 23 -23.16 16.98 -14.59
N ALA A 24 -24.23 16.94 -15.38
CA ALA A 24 -25.60 16.69 -15.00
C ALA A 24 -25.89 15.19 -14.95
N SER A 25 -26.62 14.76 -13.91
CA SER A 25 -27.19 13.42 -13.84
C SER A 25 -28.27 13.24 -14.92
N VAL A 26 -28.04 12.34 -15.88
CA VAL A 26 -29.06 11.97 -16.87
C VAL A 26 -29.98 10.91 -16.27
N ARG A 27 -31.20 11.32 -15.94
CA ARG A 27 -32.32 10.47 -15.55
C ARG A 27 -33.02 10.01 -16.83
N LEU A 28 -32.80 8.77 -17.26
CA LEU A 28 -33.56 8.20 -18.38
C LEU A 28 -34.91 7.68 -17.86
N GLN A 29 -35.95 8.48 -18.13
CA GLN A 29 -37.36 8.10 -17.99
C GLN A 29 -37.73 7.03 -19.03
N SER A 30 -38.65 6.15 -18.60
CA SER A 30 -39.30 5.10 -19.38
C SER A 30 -39.90 5.63 -20.68
N ILE A 31 -39.54 5.04 -21.82
CA ILE A 31 -40.19 5.30 -23.10
C ILE A 31 -40.44 3.97 -23.83
N VAL A 32 -41.70 3.78 -24.25
CA VAL A 32 -42.36 2.80 -25.16
C VAL A 32 -42.73 1.39 -24.61
N PRO A 33 -43.77 0.72 -25.17
CA PRO A 33 -45.19 0.85 -24.83
C PRO A 33 -45.81 -0.47 -24.33
N THR A 34 -46.85 -0.35 -23.50
CA THR A 34 -47.75 -1.44 -23.13
C THR A 34 -48.54 -1.93 -24.34
N ILE A 35 -48.42 -3.21 -24.68
CA ILE A 35 -49.36 -3.90 -25.57
C ILE A 35 -50.61 -4.20 -24.77
N ASP A 36 -51.67 -3.48 -25.10
CA ASP A 36 -53.03 -3.68 -24.63
C ASP A 36 -53.72 -4.72 -25.54
N SER A 37 -54.47 -5.64 -24.93
CA SER A 37 -55.41 -6.50 -25.65
C SER A 37 -56.70 -6.64 -24.83
N SER A 38 -57.64 -5.74 -25.13
CA SER A 38 -59.10 -5.91 -25.05
C SER A 38 -59.54 -7.17 -25.84
N GLU A 39 -60.64 -7.89 -25.61
CA GLU A 39 -61.94 -7.65 -24.96
C GLU A 39 -62.61 -9.04 -24.70
N PRO A 40 -63.77 -9.12 -23.98
CA PRO A 40 -64.33 -10.33 -23.39
C PRO A 40 -65.42 -11.01 -24.25
N ALA A 41 -65.65 -12.31 -24.03
CA ALA A 41 -66.82 -13.04 -24.53
C ALA A 41 -67.60 -13.70 -23.38
N LYS A 42 -68.94 -13.64 -23.51
CA LYS A 42 -70.00 -13.90 -22.52
C LYS A 42 -70.40 -15.38 -22.35
N ASP A 43 -70.93 -15.63 -21.14
CA ASP A 43 -72.04 -16.50 -20.70
C ASP A 43 -72.02 -18.03 -20.92
N GLY A 44 -72.36 -18.75 -19.84
CA GLY A 44 -72.97 -20.09 -19.90
C GLY A 44 -72.76 -20.99 -18.67
N ASP A 45 -73.73 -21.01 -17.76
CA ASP A 45 -73.87 -21.98 -16.65
C ASP A 45 -73.89 -23.45 -17.11
N ALA A 46 -73.27 -24.36 -16.33
CA ALA A 46 -73.87 -25.66 -15.93
C ALA A 46 -72.92 -26.55 -15.08
N ALA A 47 -73.40 -26.85 -13.86
CA ALA A 47 -73.41 -28.14 -13.17
C ALA A 47 -72.12 -29.00 -13.02
N ALA A 48 -71.69 -29.07 -11.76
CA ALA A 48 -71.05 -30.16 -11.03
C ALA A 48 -70.79 -31.51 -11.74
N ASN A 49 -69.53 -31.97 -11.67
CA ASN A 49 -69.22 -33.39 -11.48
C ASN A 49 -67.91 -33.56 -10.68
N PRO A 50 -67.91 -34.25 -9.52
CA PRO A 50 -66.72 -34.41 -8.68
C PRO A 50 -66.03 -35.73 -9.00
N SER A 51 -64.95 -35.70 -9.76
CA SER A 51 -63.99 -36.81 -9.77
C SER A 51 -62.69 -36.40 -10.44
N ARG A 52 -61.76 -35.87 -9.65
CA ARG A 52 -60.32 -36.13 -9.82
C ARG A 52 -59.64 -35.87 -8.49
N THR A 53 -58.80 -36.85 -8.15
CA THR A 53 -57.85 -36.93 -7.06
C THR A 53 -57.15 -35.60 -6.78
N PRO A 54 -56.64 -35.36 -5.55
CA PRO A 54 -55.81 -34.19 -5.27
C PRO A 54 -54.53 -34.33 -6.09
N GLU A 55 -54.53 -33.78 -7.31
CA GLU A 55 -53.30 -33.48 -8.03
C GLU A 55 -52.49 -32.56 -7.13
N GLU A 56 -51.30 -33.04 -6.81
CA GLU A 56 -50.27 -32.33 -6.08
C GLU A 56 -50.26 -30.88 -6.53
N ARG A 57 -50.55 -29.98 -5.58
CA ARG A 57 -50.13 -28.60 -5.68
C ARG A 57 -48.60 -28.63 -5.58
N SER A 58 -47.93 -29.05 -6.65
CA SER A 58 -46.52 -28.81 -6.85
C SER A 58 -46.39 -27.29 -6.89
N SER A 59 -46.08 -26.73 -5.73
CA SER A 59 -45.49 -25.41 -5.66
C SER A 59 -44.34 -25.45 -6.66
N ASN A 60 -44.47 -24.74 -7.78
CA ASN A 60 -43.39 -24.53 -8.75
C ASN A 60 -42.25 -23.85 -7.99
N TRP A 61 -41.40 -24.64 -7.36
CA TRP A 61 -40.22 -24.16 -6.67
C TRP A 61 -39.20 -23.82 -7.75
N THR A 62 -38.65 -22.62 -7.65
CA THR A 62 -37.67 -22.11 -8.61
C THR A 62 -36.29 -22.52 -8.10
N THR A 63 -35.47 -23.10 -8.99
CA THR A 63 -34.12 -23.50 -8.58
C THR A 63 -33.25 -22.26 -8.39
N LEU A 64 -32.24 -22.34 -7.52
CA LEU A 64 -31.29 -21.24 -7.34
C LEU A 64 -30.55 -20.92 -8.65
N THR A 65 -30.28 -21.95 -9.45
CA THR A 65 -29.74 -21.82 -10.80
C THR A 65 -30.64 -20.97 -11.67
N GLU A 66 -31.95 -21.25 -11.75
CA GLU A 66 -32.89 -20.43 -12.53
C GLU A 66 -33.03 -19.01 -11.97
N ALA A 67 -33.03 -18.85 -10.65
CA ALA A 67 -33.16 -17.56 -9.99
C ALA A 67 -31.94 -16.63 -10.21
N LEU A 68 -30.76 -17.22 -10.40
CA LEU A 68 -29.48 -16.51 -10.59
C LEU A 68 -28.88 -16.69 -12.00
N ASP A 69 -29.63 -17.27 -12.94
CA ASP A 69 -29.27 -17.39 -14.36
C ASP A 69 -29.45 -16.03 -15.06
N ILE A 70 -28.56 -15.10 -14.73
CA ILE A 70 -28.61 -13.70 -15.18
C ILE A 70 -28.12 -13.56 -16.62
N PHE A 71 -27.24 -14.46 -17.08
CA PHE A 71 -26.78 -14.49 -18.44
C PHE A 71 -26.63 -15.92 -18.92
N SER A 72 -27.40 -16.27 -19.95
CA SER A 72 -27.33 -17.56 -20.63
C SER A 72 -27.46 -17.36 -22.13
N ALA A 73 -26.47 -17.85 -22.88
CA ALA A 73 -26.51 -17.81 -24.34
C ALA A 73 -27.71 -18.58 -24.92
N ARG A 74 -28.23 -19.57 -24.18
CA ARG A 74 -29.46 -20.30 -24.55
C ARG A 74 -30.69 -19.39 -24.49
N ASN A 75 -30.84 -18.60 -23.43
CA ASN A 75 -31.95 -17.66 -23.28
C ASN A 75 -31.82 -16.53 -24.30
N LEU A 76 -30.59 -16.03 -24.51
CA LEU A 76 -30.31 -15.04 -25.55
C LEU A 76 -30.73 -15.55 -26.92
N ALA A 77 -30.29 -16.74 -27.33
CA ALA A 77 -30.62 -17.34 -28.62
C ALA A 77 -32.13 -17.62 -28.80
N ARG A 78 -32.87 -17.84 -27.71
CA ARG A 78 -34.33 -18.04 -27.70
C ARG A 78 -35.10 -16.73 -27.86
N ASN A 79 -34.64 -15.68 -27.18
CA ASN A 79 -35.32 -14.39 -27.11
C ASN A 79 -34.89 -13.42 -28.24
N TRP A 80 -33.83 -13.74 -28.97
CA TRP A 80 -33.27 -12.90 -30.02
C TRP A 80 -34.15 -12.80 -31.26
N GLN A 81 -34.36 -11.57 -31.73
CA GLN A 81 -35.08 -11.23 -32.96
C GLN A 81 -34.37 -10.03 -33.59
N GLU A 82 -33.79 -10.25 -34.76
CA GLU A 82 -33.06 -9.23 -35.51
C GLU A 82 -34.00 -8.08 -35.92
N GLY A 83 -33.52 -6.83 -35.81
CA GLY A 83 -34.20 -5.59 -36.12
C GLY A 83 -35.18 -5.08 -35.06
N LYS A 84 -35.27 -5.71 -33.87
CA LYS A 84 -36.26 -5.37 -32.84
C LYS A 84 -35.73 -4.63 -31.62
N PHE A 85 -34.41 -4.62 -31.43
CA PHE A 85 -33.80 -4.05 -30.24
C PHE A 85 -33.01 -2.78 -30.57
N PRO A 86 -32.93 -1.81 -29.66
CA PRO A 86 -32.21 -0.55 -29.89
C PRO A 86 -30.70 -0.77 -29.71
N LEU A 87 -30.11 -1.57 -30.60
CA LEU A 87 -28.67 -1.90 -30.60
C LEU A 87 -27.95 -1.19 -31.75
N ASN A 88 -26.64 -0.99 -31.61
CA ASN A 88 -25.81 -0.63 -32.76
C ASN A 88 -25.93 -1.70 -33.87
N GLN A 89 -26.10 -1.26 -35.12
CA GLN A 89 -26.29 -2.14 -36.28
C GLN A 89 -25.13 -3.15 -36.47
N GLU A 90 -23.91 -2.78 -36.11
CA GLU A 90 -22.76 -3.68 -36.16
C GLU A 90 -22.81 -4.73 -35.03
N CYS A 91 -23.09 -4.29 -33.80
CA CYS A 91 -23.31 -5.19 -32.66
C CYS A 91 -24.45 -6.19 -32.93
N GLU A 92 -25.58 -5.75 -33.47
CA GLU A 92 -26.71 -6.61 -33.78
C GLU A 92 -26.34 -7.70 -34.80
N ARG A 93 -25.57 -7.33 -35.83
CA ARG A 93 -25.10 -8.28 -36.85
C ARG A 93 -24.16 -9.33 -36.27
N ASP A 94 -23.22 -8.91 -35.45
CA ASP A 94 -22.22 -9.81 -34.89
C ASP A 94 -22.79 -10.69 -33.78
N VAL A 95 -23.74 -10.19 -32.98
CA VAL A 95 -24.52 -11.04 -32.05
C VAL A 95 -25.41 -12.03 -32.79
N SER A 96 -26.01 -11.65 -33.92
CA SER A 96 -26.79 -12.59 -34.75
C SER A 96 -25.91 -13.70 -35.30
N ARG A 97 -24.68 -13.40 -35.72
CA ARG A 97 -23.67 -14.39 -36.12
C ARG A 97 -23.23 -15.28 -34.96
N TYR A 98 -23.02 -14.70 -33.76
CA TYR A 98 -22.72 -15.46 -32.54
C TYR A 98 -23.79 -16.52 -32.27
N ILE A 99 -25.06 -16.11 -32.28
CA ILE A 99 -26.21 -16.99 -32.02
C ILE A 99 -26.32 -18.08 -33.08
N GLU A 100 -26.10 -17.75 -34.35
CA GLU A 100 -26.09 -18.75 -35.43
C GLU A 100 -24.94 -19.76 -35.28
N GLY A 101 -23.75 -19.28 -34.89
CA GLY A 101 -22.61 -20.15 -34.56
C GLY A 101 -22.94 -21.12 -33.42
N LEU A 102 -23.60 -20.65 -32.37
CA LEU A 102 -24.08 -21.49 -31.27
C LEU A 102 -25.11 -22.54 -31.73
N ARG A 103 -26.07 -22.15 -32.58
CA ARG A 103 -27.08 -23.07 -33.14
C ARG A 103 -26.44 -24.16 -34.01
N ARG A 104 -25.36 -23.83 -34.71
CA ARG A 104 -24.56 -24.75 -35.53
C ARG A 104 -23.52 -25.54 -34.74
N GLN A 105 -23.40 -25.29 -33.42
CA GLN A 105 -22.38 -25.89 -32.55
C GLN A 105 -20.96 -25.65 -33.07
N GLU A 106 -20.71 -24.47 -33.65
CA GLU A 106 -19.38 -24.08 -34.11
C GLU A 106 -18.45 -23.86 -32.91
N LEU A 107 -17.24 -24.43 -32.98
CA LEU A 107 -16.31 -24.48 -31.85
C LEU A 107 -15.93 -23.10 -31.32
N TRP A 108 -15.71 -22.11 -32.19
CA TRP A 108 -15.37 -20.75 -31.78
C TRP A 108 -16.49 -20.11 -30.96
N ALA A 109 -17.76 -20.36 -31.32
CA ALA A 109 -18.91 -19.79 -30.62
C ALA A 109 -19.10 -20.45 -29.25
N LEU A 110 -18.88 -21.77 -29.17
CA LEU A 110 -18.90 -22.50 -27.89
C LEU A 110 -17.79 -22.02 -26.95
N LYS A 111 -16.59 -21.74 -27.46
CA LYS A 111 -15.50 -21.15 -26.66
C LYS A 111 -15.84 -19.75 -26.14
N VAL A 112 -16.52 -18.92 -26.93
CA VAL A 112 -17.00 -17.60 -26.48
C VAL A 112 -18.04 -17.73 -25.35
N ASP A 113 -18.92 -18.73 -25.44
CA ASP A 113 -19.91 -19.03 -24.38
C ASP A 113 -19.27 -19.62 -23.12
N ASP A 114 -18.15 -20.36 -23.25
CA ASP A 114 -17.39 -20.93 -22.14
C ASP A 114 -16.57 -19.86 -21.38
N ALA A 115 -16.00 -18.89 -22.11
CA ALA A 115 -15.29 -17.75 -21.53
C ALA A 115 -16.20 -16.82 -20.70
N SER A 116 -17.51 -16.86 -20.93
CA SER A 116 -18.48 -16.02 -20.22
C SER A 116 -18.83 -16.58 -18.84
N GLY A 117 -18.90 -15.69 -17.85
CA GLY A 117 -19.24 -16.02 -16.47
C GLY A 117 -20.66 -16.52 -16.29
N ARG A 118 -20.86 -17.37 -15.27
CA ARG A 118 -22.16 -17.95 -14.91
C ARG A 118 -22.30 -18.02 -13.40
N TYR A 119 -23.53 -18.27 -12.94
CA TYR A 119 -23.79 -18.59 -11.55
C TYR A 119 -22.89 -19.76 -11.09
N THR A 120 -22.15 -19.54 -10.00
CA THR A 120 -21.33 -20.56 -9.33
C THR A 120 -21.75 -20.74 -7.88
N ASN A 121 -21.25 -21.81 -7.26
CA ASN A 121 -21.57 -22.15 -5.87
C ASN A 121 -21.15 -21.04 -4.90
N GLY A 122 -21.74 -21.04 -3.70
CA GLY A 122 -21.31 -20.16 -2.61
C GLY A 122 -22.00 -18.79 -2.57
N PHE A 123 -23.10 -18.57 -3.31
CA PHE A 123 -23.88 -17.32 -3.22
C PHE A 123 -24.25 -16.96 -1.77
N PHE A 124 -24.85 -17.88 -1.02
CA PHE A 124 -25.15 -17.67 0.40
C PHE A 124 -23.91 -17.71 1.30
N TRP A 125 -22.76 -18.11 0.76
CA TRP A 125 -21.44 -18.10 1.40
C TRP A 125 -20.58 -16.89 1.04
N GLY A 126 -21.17 -15.88 0.39
CA GLY A 126 -20.54 -14.60 0.10
C GLY A 126 -19.90 -14.50 -1.27
N ASN A 127 -20.12 -15.48 -2.15
CA ASN A 127 -19.68 -15.37 -3.54
C ASN A 127 -20.55 -14.35 -4.29
N SER A 128 -19.92 -13.26 -4.72
CA SER A 128 -20.51 -12.22 -5.56
C SER A 128 -19.80 -12.09 -6.92
N TYR A 129 -18.82 -12.95 -7.23
CA TYR A 129 -17.95 -12.83 -8.39
C TYR A 129 -18.18 -13.99 -9.36
N PHE A 130 -18.99 -13.74 -10.39
CA PHE A 130 -19.28 -14.64 -11.51
C PHE A 130 -18.54 -14.15 -12.76
N VAL A 131 -17.23 -13.95 -12.63
CA VAL A 131 -16.45 -13.16 -13.59
C VAL A 131 -16.23 -13.86 -14.94
N GLY A 132 -16.16 -15.19 -15.02
CA GLY A 132 -15.76 -15.88 -16.26
C GLY A 132 -14.24 -15.82 -16.47
N SER A 133 -13.77 -15.95 -17.70
CA SER A 133 -12.34 -15.91 -18.04
C SER A 133 -12.04 -14.83 -19.08
N ALA A 134 -11.50 -13.71 -18.61
CA ALA A 134 -11.11 -12.58 -19.47
C ALA A 134 -9.96 -12.96 -20.42
N THR A 135 -8.96 -13.66 -19.91
CA THR A 135 -7.80 -14.15 -20.67
C THR A 135 -8.21 -15.14 -21.75
N GLU A 136 -9.20 -16.00 -21.48
CA GLU A 136 -9.74 -16.90 -22.51
C GLU A 136 -10.46 -16.12 -23.62
N CYS A 137 -11.31 -15.14 -23.26
CA CYS A 137 -12.00 -14.30 -24.24
C CYS A 137 -11.01 -13.55 -25.16
N GLU A 138 -9.94 -13.00 -24.58
CA GLU A 138 -8.89 -12.31 -25.33
C GLU A 138 -8.15 -13.28 -26.27
N PHE A 139 -7.77 -14.46 -25.79
CA PHE A 139 -7.08 -15.48 -26.58
C PHE A 139 -7.91 -15.91 -27.80
N ILE A 140 -9.22 -16.10 -27.64
CA ILE A 140 -10.13 -16.43 -28.75
C ILE A 140 -10.21 -15.26 -29.75
N GLY A 141 -10.23 -14.01 -29.25
CA GLY A 141 -10.35 -12.80 -30.05
C GLY A 141 -9.12 -12.49 -30.92
N GLN A 142 -7.89 -12.76 -30.43
CA GLN A 142 -6.66 -12.54 -31.19
C GLN A 142 -6.62 -13.32 -32.51
N ALA A 143 -7.26 -14.49 -32.56
CA ALA A 143 -7.37 -15.29 -33.78
C ALA A 143 -8.14 -14.56 -34.91
N ALA A 144 -9.08 -13.66 -34.59
CA ALA A 144 -9.82 -12.86 -35.55
C ALA A 144 -8.99 -11.71 -36.14
N SER A 145 -8.18 -11.03 -35.31
CA SER A 145 -7.37 -9.87 -35.70
C SER A 145 -6.31 -10.21 -36.75
N SER A 146 -5.77 -11.44 -36.72
CA SER A 146 -4.77 -11.91 -37.71
C SER A 146 -5.25 -11.93 -39.19
N LYS A 147 -6.57 -11.76 -39.46
CA LYS A 147 -7.11 -11.60 -40.82
C LYS A 147 -7.27 -10.12 -41.24
N SER A 148 -7.35 -9.16 -40.33
CA SER A 148 -7.55 -7.75 -40.69
C SER A 148 -6.24 -7.06 -41.11
N SER A 149 -5.09 -7.56 -40.66
CA SER A 149 -3.76 -6.99 -40.97
C SER A 149 -3.28 -7.24 -42.41
N SER A 150 -4.01 -7.98 -43.24
CA SER A 150 -3.73 -8.09 -44.68
C SER A 150 -4.44 -7.03 -45.55
N SER A 151 -5.24 -6.13 -44.99
CA SER A 151 -5.95 -5.13 -45.79
C SER A 151 -6.36 -3.84 -45.05
N SER A 152 -5.46 -3.17 -44.35
CA SER A 152 -5.46 -1.71 -44.16
C SER A 152 -4.38 -1.26 -43.18
N SER A 153 -3.59 -0.27 -43.58
CA SER A 153 -2.68 0.45 -42.70
C SER A 153 -3.44 1.46 -41.85
N SER A 154 -3.71 1.13 -40.59
CA SER A 154 -4.01 2.10 -39.53
C SER A 154 -3.65 1.51 -38.17
N SER A 155 -2.92 2.30 -37.39
CA SER A 155 -2.29 2.01 -36.10
C SER A 155 -3.17 1.25 -35.10
N SER A 156 -2.78 0.03 -34.78
CA SER A 156 -3.20 -0.75 -33.62
C SER A 156 -2.51 -0.23 -32.33
N PRO A 157 -3.19 -0.15 -31.18
CA PRO A 157 -2.52 -0.01 -29.89
C PRO A 157 -1.92 -1.37 -29.49
N GLU A 158 -0.63 -1.39 -29.20
CA GLU A 158 0.08 -2.55 -28.68
C GLU A 158 -0.46 -2.92 -27.28
N SER A 159 -1.12 -4.07 -27.15
CA SER A 159 -1.23 -4.76 -25.85
C SER A 159 -0.05 -5.72 -25.71
N ILE A 160 0.55 -5.67 -24.52
CA ILE A 160 1.85 -6.27 -24.20
C ILE A 160 1.75 -7.80 -24.14
N SER A 161 2.61 -8.44 -24.90
CA SER A 161 2.97 -9.86 -24.80
C SER A 161 3.66 -10.15 -23.46
N GLU A 162 2.94 -10.73 -22.49
CA GLU A 162 3.55 -11.35 -21.29
C GLU A 162 3.46 -12.89 -21.32
N ALA A 163 2.98 -13.50 -22.42
CA ALA A 163 2.97 -14.95 -22.59
C ALA A 163 4.27 -15.54 -23.18
N GLU A 164 5.23 -14.72 -23.62
CA GLU A 164 6.45 -15.22 -24.28
C GLU A 164 7.68 -15.39 -23.35
N GLU A 165 7.65 -14.94 -22.09
CA GLU A 165 8.84 -14.96 -21.21
C GLU A 165 9.03 -16.24 -20.37
N PHE A 166 8.52 -17.39 -20.83
CA PHE A 166 8.85 -18.69 -20.21
C PHE A 166 9.46 -19.73 -21.15
N ASN A 167 9.70 -19.39 -22.43
CA ASN A 167 10.32 -20.30 -23.39
C ASN A 167 11.55 -19.68 -24.06
N ALA A 168 12.60 -19.46 -23.27
CA ALA A 168 13.93 -19.16 -23.81
C ALA A 168 14.92 -20.25 -23.40
N GLU A 169 15.10 -21.26 -24.27
CA GLU A 169 16.44 -21.75 -24.62
C GLU A 169 16.45 -22.48 -25.99
N PRO A 170 17.54 -22.40 -26.78
CA PRO A 170 17.52 -22.75 -28.20
C PRO A 170 18.17 -24.13 -28.44
N HIS A 171 17.38 -25.16 -28.71
CA HIS A 171 17.93 -26.44 -29.19
C HIS A 171 17.34 -26.92 -30.51
N LYS A 172 18.25 -26.97 -31.49
CA LYS A 172 18.19 -27.53 -32.84
C LYS A 172 17.24 -28.73 -33.00
N LYS A 173 16.46 -28.65 -34.08
CA LYS A 173 15.80 -29.74 -34.81
C LYS A 173 16.55 -31.10 -34.69
N ARG A 174 15.88 -32.07 -34.06
CA ARG A 174 15.83 -33.45 -34.54
C ARG A 174 14.59 -34.12 -33.96
N ALA A 175 13.65 -34.45 -34.85
CA ALA A 175 12.52 -35.30 -34.55
C ALA A 175 13.03 -36.65 -34.04
N ASN A 176 12.58 -37.05 -32.85
CA ASN A 176 12.48 -38.45 -32.45
C ASN A 176 11.23 -38.58 -31.57
N VAL A 177 10.31 -39.42 -32.05
CA VAL A 177 9.04 -39.77 -31.44
C VAL A 177 9.31 -40.47 -30.10
N GLY A 178 8.83 -39.88 -29.01
CA GLY A 178 8.82 -40.47 -27.66
C GLY A 178 7.40 -40.54 -27.13
N HIS A 179 6.94 -41.75 -26.86
CA HIS A 179 5.62 -42.09 -26.32
C HIS A 179 5.41 -41.53 -24.91
N SER A 180 4.40 -40.68 -24.73
CA SER A 180 3.63 -40.57 -23.48
C SER A 180 2.35 -39.77 -23.69
N GLY A 181 1.23 -40.52 -23.79
CA GLY A 181 -0.18 -40.16 -23.59
C GLY A 181 -0.58 -38.70 -23.51
N ALA A 182 -0.71 -38.05 -24.66
CA ALA A 182 -1.67 -36.95 -24.83
C ALA A 182 -2.88 -37.54 -25.56
N SER A 183 -4.00 -37.68 -24.85
CA SER A 183 -5.31 -37.87 -25.48
C SER A 183 -5.72 -36.55 -26.13
N SER A 184 -5.07 -36.18 -27.22
CA SER A 184 -5.54 -35.12 -28.09
C SER A 184 -6.83 -35.60 -28.74
N ILE A 185 -7.94 -34.95 -28.39
CA ILE A 185 -9.12 -34.95 -29.24
C ILE A 185 -8.68 -34.31 -30.55
N VAL A 186 -8.40 -35.15 -31.55
CA VAL A 186 -8.09 -34.73 -32.92
C VAL A 186 -9.38 -34.15 -33.48
N LEU A 187 -9.48 -32.82 -33.48
CA LEU A 187 -10.52 -32.09 -34.20
C LEU A 187 -10.25 -32.17 -35.72
N PRO A 188 -11.29 -32.28 -36.57
CA PRO A 188 -11.09 -32.38 -38.01
C PRO A 188 -10.55 -31.06 -38.58
N GLU A 189 -9.51 -31.14 -39.41
CA GLU A 189 -9.05 -30.05 -40.27
C GLU A 189 -10.20 -29.62 -41.20
N GLY A 190 -10.89 -28.53 -40.85
CA GLY A 190 -12.02 -28.01 -41.61
C GLY A 190 -12.97 -27.10 -40.83
N ALA A 191 -12.97 -27.15 -39.49
CA ALA A 191 -13.76 -26.21 -38.68
C ALA A 191 -13.03 -24.86 -38.61
N ASN A 192 -13.70 -23.80 -39.07
CA ASN A 192 -13.24 -22.42 -38.94
C ASN A 192 -13.27 -22.05 -37.45
N ASP A 193 -12.23 -22.42 -36.70
CA ASP A 193 -12.12 -22.28 -35.23
C ASP A 193 -11.83 -20.83 -34.79
N ARG A 194 -12.20 -19.85 -35.61
CA ARG A 194 -11.92 -18.43 -35.37
C ARG A 194 -13.19 -17.62 -35.46
N PRO A 195 -13.46 -16.72 -34.49
CA PRO A 195 -14.60 -15.84 -34.59
C PRO A 195 -14.45 -14.90 -35.79
N PRO A 196 -15.55 -14.53 -36.46
CA PRO A 196 -15.52 -13.68 -37.66
C PRO A 196 -15.31 -12.19 -37.37
N TYR A 197 -15.25 -11.79 -36.09
CA TYR A 197 -15.11 -10.42 -35.60
C TYR A 197 -14.27 -10.42 -34.30
N PRO A 198 -13.69 -9.27 -33.91
CA PRO A 198 -13.02 -9.13 -32.62
C PRO A 198 -13.99 -9.28 -31.43
N LEU A 199 -13.48 -9.76 -30.31
CA LEU A 199 -14.24 -9.98 -29.07
C LEU A 199 -13.84 -8.96 -28.01
N GLY A 200 -14.76 -8.66 -27.09
CA GLY A 200 -14.55 -7.82 -25.92
C GLY A 200 -15.12 -8.50 -24.66
N PHE A 201 -14.44 -8.32 -23.53
CA PHE A 201 -14.86 -8.89 -22.25
C PHE A 201 -15.51 -7.83 -21.36
N PHE A 202 -16.81 -7.90 -21.17
CA PHE A 202 -17.58 -6.87 -20.47
C PHE A 202 -17.89 -7.28 -19.04
N MET A 203 -17.51 -6.43 -18.09
CA MET A 203 -17.85 -6.62 -16.68
C MET A 203 -19.14 -5.85 -16.34
N MET A 204 -20.13 -6.57 -15.81
CA MET A 204 -21.42 -6.04 -15.40
C MET A 204 -21.57 -6.10 -13.89
N ARG A 205 -22.08 -5.01 -13.32
CA ARG A 205 -22.48 -4.93 -11.92
C ARG A 205 -24.00 -5.01 -11.84
N ILE A 206 -24.48 -6.04 -11.15
CA ILE A 206 -25.87 -6.46 -11.18
C ILE A 206 -26.41 -6.46 -9.77
N ALA A 207 -27.47 -5.71 -9.54
CA ALA A 207 -28.17 -5.69 -8.27
C ALA A 207 -29.32 -6.69 -8.29
N VAL A 208 -29.31 -7.63 -7.34
CA VAL A 208 -30.36 -8.63 -7.17
C VAL A 208 -31.22 -8.24 -5.97
N ASN A 209 -32.50 -7.98 -6.23
CA ASN A 209 -33.52 -7.56 -5.28
C ASN A 209 -34.70 -8.54 -5.30
N GLY A 210 -34.99 -9.22 -4.20
CA GLY A 210 -36.11 -10.16 -4.16
C GLY A 210 -36.10 -11.11 -2.97
N THR A 211 -37.10 -11.98 -2.90
CA THR A 211 -37.40 -12.95 -1.82
C THR A 211 -36.27 -13.96 -1.50
N LEU A 212 -35.20 -14.01 -2.30
CA LEU A 212 -34.04 -14.90 -2.08
C LEU A 212 -33.02 -14.35 -1.08
N ALA A 213 -32.99 -13.04 -0.81
CA ALA A 213 -32.12 -12.44 0.18
C ALA A 213 -32.80 -11.25 0.88
N PRO A 214 -32.64 -11.07 2.20
CA PRO A 214 -33.29 -9.99 2.95
C PRO A 214 -32.79 -8.58 2.59
N ALA A 215 -31.69 -8.47 1.82
CA ALA A 215 -31.11 -7.22 1.36
C ALA A 215 -30.64 -7.34 -0.10
N THR A 216 -30.70 -6.22 -0.85
CA THR A 216 -30.16 -6.14 -2.20
C THR A 216 -28.69 -6.51 -2.22
N ARG A 217 -28.31 -7.48 -3.05
CA ARG A 217 -26.91 -7.91 -3.21
C ARG A 217 -26.38 -7.49 -4.57
N LEU A 218 -25.10 -7.13 -4.60
CA LEU A 218 -24.36 -6.79 -5.82
C LEU A 218 -23.57 -8.00 -6.29
N LEU A 219 -23.72 -8.31 -7.57
CA LEU A 219 -23.00 -9.37 -8.28
C LEU A 219 -22.15 -8.75 -9.39
N HIS A 220 -20.97 -9.32 -9.60
CA HIS A 220 -20.07 -8.97 -10.68
C HIS A 220 -20.08 -10.12 -11.68
N LEU A 221 -20.52 -9.87 -12.90
CA LEU A 221 -20.67 -10.86 -13.97
C LEU A 221 -19.85 -10.42 -15.17
N GLY A 222 -18.87 -11.21 -15.59
CA GLY A 222 -18.12 -10.95 -16.82
C GLY A 222 -18.65 -11.77 -17.98
N VAL A 223 -18.75 -11.17 -19.17
CA VAL A 223 -19.28 -11.83 -20.37
C VAL A 223 -18.41 -11.53 -21.58
N CYS A 224 -18.15 -12.54 -22.39
CA CYS A 224 -17.41 -12.41 -23.65
C CYS A 224 -18.42 -12.19 -24.78
N LEU A 225 -18.36 -11.02 -25.42
CA LEU A 225 -19.30 -10.60 -26.47
C LEU A 225 -18.53 -9.99 -27.67
N PRO A 226 -19.17 -9.79 -28.83
CA PRO A 226 -18.55 -9.07 -29.93
C PRO A 226 -18.06 -7.68 -29.51
N PHE A 227 -16.85 -7.31 -29.92
CA PHE A 227 -16.25 -6.01 -29.58
C PHE A 227 -17.04 -4.82 -30.15
N SER A 228 -17.82 -5.02 -31.21
CA SER A 228 -18.71 -3.99 -31.79
C SER A 228 -19.80 -3.48 -30.83
N CYS A 229 -20.05 -4.15 -29.71
CA CYS A 229 -21.10 -3.81 -28.74
C CYS A 229 -20.60 -2.83 -27.68
N HIS A 230 -21.37 -1.77 -27.42
CA HIS A 230 -21.07 -0.79 -26.37
C HIS A 230 -21.79 -1.14 -25.05
N ALA A 231 -21.45 -0.47 -23.95
CA ALA A 231 -22.05 -0.71 -22.63
C ALA A 231 -23.60 -0.69 -22.65
N ALA A 232 -24.21 0.22 -23.43
CA ALA A 232 -25.66 0.28 -23.60
C ALA A 232 -26.24 -0.96 -24.31
N ASP A 233 -25.54 -1.46 -25.34
CA ASP A 233 -25.94 -2.66 -26.08
C ASP A 233 -25.88 -3.89 -25.16
N VAL A 234 -24.80 -4.03 -24.39
CA VAL A 234 -24.57 -5.13 -23.45
C VAL A 234 -25.65 -5.18 -22.37
N ALA A 235 -26.11 -4.04 -21.86
CA ALA A 235 -27.21 -3.99 -20.90
C ALA A 235 -28.53 -4.55 -21.48
N VAL A 236 -28.81 -4.30 -22.76
CA VAL A 236 -29.97 -4.86 -23.47
C VAL A 236 -29.78 -6.36 -23.70
N ILE A 237 -28.60 -6.79 -24.15
CA ILE A 237 -28.26 -8.21 -24.35
C ILE A 237 -28.41 -8.99 -23.05
N ALA A 238 -27.91 -8.47 -21.94
CA ALA A 238 -28.03 -9.09 -20.62
C ALA A 238 -29.49 -9.31 -20.21
N LYS A 239 -30.36 -8.32 -20.46
CA LYS A 239 -31.81 -8.45 -20.20
C LYS A 239 -32.46 -9.56 -21.04
N LEU A 240 -32.01 -9.76 -22.27
CA LEU A 240 -32.49 -10.84 -23.15
C LEU A 240 -31.93 -12.21 -22.77
N ALA A 241 -30.71 -12.25 -22.23
CA ALA A 241 -30.01 -13.46 -21.80
C ALA A 241 -30.45 -13.94 -20.40
N ALA A 242 -31.09 -13.09 -19.60
CA ALA A 242 -31.59 -13.45 -18.28
C ALA A 242 -32.78 -14.42 -18.36
N SER A 243 -32.88 -15.31 -17.37
CA SER A 243 -34.09 -16.12 -17.18
C SER A 243 -35.29 -15.26 -16.78
N ASP A 244 -36.52 -15.77 -16.94
CA ASP A 244 -37.74 -15.03 -16.58
C ASP A 244 -37.80 -14.65 -15.09
N ASN A 245 -37.12 -15.41 -14.22
CA ASN A 245 -37.01 -15.08 -12.80
C ASN A 245 -35.87 -14.11 -12.53
N ALA A 246 -34.68 -14.38 -13.06
CA ALA A 246 -33.52 -13.51 -12.88
C ALA A 246 -33.82 -12.10 -13.42
N GLY A 247 -34.46 -11.98 -14.59
CA GLY A 247 -34.83 -10.69 -15.18
C GLY A 247 -35.90 -9.90 -14.42
N LYS A 248 -36.71 -10.54 -13.56
CA LYS A 248 -37.67 -9.86 -12.69
C LYS A 248 -37.04 -9.29 -11.43
N TYR A 249 -36.02 -9.98 -10.91
CA TYR A 249 -35.42 -9.69 -9.60
C TYR A 249 -33.98 -9.17 -9.70
N SER A 250 -33.44 -8.96 -10.90
CA SER A 250 -32.13 -8.38 -11.11
C SER A 250 -32.19 -7.20 -12.06
N PHE A 251 -31.33 -6.21 -11.82
CA PHE A 251 -31.13 -5.09 -12.73
C PHE A 251 -29.65 -4.78 -12.86
N VAL A 252 -29.25 -4.42 -14.08
CA VAL A 252 -27.87 -4.01 -14.38
C VAL A 252 -27.68 -2.58 -13.87
N GLU A 253 -26.81 -2.41 -12.89
CA GLU A 253 -26.46 -1.10 -12.32
C GLU A 253 -25.47 -0.37 -13.20
N LYS A 254 -24.42 -1.08 -13.65
CA LYS A 254 -23.35 -0.52 -14.47
C LYS A 254 -22.75 -1.62 -15.36
N VAL A 255 -22.40 -1.26 -16.59
CA VAL A 255 -21.56 -2.08 -17.48
C VAL A 255 -20.27 -1.32 -17.69
N ARG A 256 -19.13 -2.00 -17.54
CA ARG A 256 -17.83 -1.42 -17.89
C ARG A 256 -17.63 -1.56 -19.40
N ASP A 257 -17.51 -0.42 -20.07
CA ASP A 257 -17.22 -0.39 -21.51
C ASP A 257 -15.75 -0.76 -21.77
N GLN A 258 -15.52 -1.61 -22.76
CA GLN A 258 -14.18 -2.00 -23.21
C GLN A 258 -13.57 -0.96 -24.16
N HIS A 259 -14.39 -0.06 -24.72
CA HIS A 259 -13.92 1.00 -25.60
C HIS A 259 -13.24 2.14 -24.83
N ASP A 260 -13.60 2.33 -23.56
CA ASP A 260 -13.01 3.31 -22.64
C ASP A 260 -11.72 2.78 -21.99
N TYR A 261 -10.77 2.34 -22.83
CA TYR A 261 -9.49 1.84 -22.34
C TYR A 261 -8.60 3.00 -21.89
N TYR A 262 -7.86 2.76 -20.80
CA TYR A 262 -6.88 3.72 -20.31
C TYR A 262 -5.55 3.53 -21.04
N ASP A 263 -5.17 4.51 -21.85
CA ASP A 263 -3.83 4.57 -22.45
C ASP A 263 -2.84 5.23 -21.48
N MET A 264 -1.95 4.41 -20.91
CA MET A 264 -0.90 4.87 -20.02
C MET A 264 0.10 5.81 -20.71
N TYR A 265 0.35 5.65 -22.01
CA TYR A 265 1.29 6.50 -22.76
C TYR A 265 0.72 7.87 -23.10
N ALA A 266 -0.61 8.02 -23.08
CA ALA A 266 -1.26 9.33 -23.20
C ALA A 266 -1.26 10.11 -21.87
N ASP A 267 -1.04 9.44 -20.73
CA ASP A 267 -1.08 10.07 -19.41
C ASP A 267 0.20 10.88 -19.13
N LYS A 268 0.01 12.14 -18.74
CA LYS A 268 1.12 13.06 -18.41
C LYS A 268 1.87 12.61 -17.16
N VAL A 269 1.17 12.02 -16.18
CA VAL A 269 1.77 11.56 -14.92
C VAL A 269 2.72 10.39 -15.19
N PHE A 270 2.39 9.53 -16.16
CA PHE A 270 3.28 8.44 -16.59
C PHE A 270 4.61 8.97 -17.12
N TRP A 271 4.58 9.95 -18.04
CA TRP A 271 5.81 10.55 -18.58
C TRP A 271 6.64 11.30 -17.52
N ILE A 272 5.97 11.94 -16.55
CA ILE A 272 6.66 12.56 -15.41
C ILE A 272 7.37 11.49 -14.58
N LEU A 273 6.69 10.40 -14.24
CA LEU A 273 7.29 9.29 -13.48
C LEU A 273 8.43 8.62 -14.26
N PHE A 274 8.26 8.39 -15.56
CA PHE A 274 9.29 7.83 -16.42
C PHE A 274 10.53 8.73 -16.48
N GLY A 275 10.33 10.05 -16.67
CA GLY A 275 11.41 11.04 -16.66
C GLY A 275 12.15 11.08 -15.33
N VAL A 276 11.43 11.13 -14.20
CA VAL A 276 12.03 11.12 -12.85
C VAL A 276 12.81 9.83 -12.61
N SER A 277 12.23 8.68 -12.94
CA SER A 277 12.88 7.37 -12.78
C SER A 277 14.16 7.27 -13.62
N THR A 278 14.12 7.76 -14.85
CA THR A 278 15.28 7.79 -15.76
C THR A 278 16.39 8.67 -15.20
N VAL A 279 16.07 9.89 -14.74
CA VAL A 279 17.06 10.80 -14.13
C VAL A 279 17.68 10.18 -12.88
N VAL A 280 16.86 9.62 -11.99
CA VAL A 280 17.35 8.96 -10.77
C VAL A 280 18.23 7.76 -11.12
N LEU A 281 17.85 6.95 -12.10
CA LEU A 281 18.67 5.83 -12.58
C LEU A 281 20.04 6.28 -13.07
N PHE A 282 20.11 7.35 -13.87
CA PHE A 282 21.39 7.92 -14.31
C PHE A 282 22.23 8.44 -13.14
N LEU A 283 21.61 9.08 -12.14
CA LEU A 283 22.30 9.51 -10.92
C LEU A 283 22.82 8.34 -10.09
N LEU A 284 22.04 7.26 -9.97
CA LEU A 284 22.45 6.03 -9.26
C LEU A 284 23.64 5.36 -9.97
N ILE A 285 23.58 5.22 -11.29
CA ILE A 285 24.67 4.66 -12.11
C ILE A 285 25.91 5.55 -12.00
N GLY A 286 25.77 6.86 -12.15
CA GLY A 286 26.86 7.83 -12.06
C GLY A 286 27.52 7.86 -10.68
N GLY A 287 26.71 7.92 -9.61
CA GLY A 287 27.17 7.90 -8.22
C GLY A 287 27.89 6.61 -7.87
N THR A 288 27.36 5.46 -8.28
CA THR A 288 27.98 4.15 -8.03
C THR A 288 29.26 3.98 -8.83
N SER A 289 29.29 4.40 -10.09
CA SER A 289 30.49 4.36 -10.94
C SER A 289 31.61 5.22 -10.37
N TYR A 290 31.28 6.43 -9.90
CA TYR A 290 32.23 7.34 -9.29
C TYR A 290 32.77 6.80 -7.94
N ASP A 291 31.92 6.19 -7.11
CA ASP A 291 32.33 5.52 -5.87
C ASP A 291 33.27 4.32 -6.13
N VAL A 292 32.99 3.50 -7.14
CA VAL A 292 33.88 2.41 -7.57
C VAL A 292 35.21 2.96 -8.10
N TYR A 293 35.17 4.03 -8.89
CA TYR A 293 36.38 4.69 -9.38
C TYR A 293 37.24 5.23 -8.22
N LEU A 294 36.63 5.93 -7.26
CA LEU A 294 37.31 6.49 -6.10
C LEU A 294 37.91 5.40 -5.22
N SER A 295 37.17 4.33 -4.94
CA SER A 295 37.67 3.19 -4.15
C SER A 295 38.84 2.47 -4.83
N LYS A 296 38.79 2.27 -6.14
CA LYS A 296 39.94 1.72 -6.91
C LYS A 296 41.15 2.66 -6.89
N ARG A 297 40.94 3.98 -7.02
CA ARG A 297 42.01 4.98 -6.96
C ARG A 297 42.69 5.02 -5.59
N ILE A 298 41.91 4.94 -4.51
CA ILE A 298 42.43 4.87 -3.14
C ILE A 298 43.24 3.60 -2.92
N ALA A 299 42.70 2.43 -3.32
CA ALA A 299 43.41 1.16 -3.20
C ALA A 299 44.76 1.16 -3.96
N ARG A 300 44.81 1.75 -5.17
CA ARG A 300 46.07 1.90 -5.93
C ARG A 300 47.09 2.77 -5.20
N LYS A 301 46.67 3.90 -4.62
CA LYS A 301 47.57 4.78 -3.84
C LYS A 301 48.08 4.10 -2.58
N GLN A 302 47.23 3.34 -1.88
CA GLN A 302 47.64 2.58 -0.69
C GLN A 302 48.66 1.50 -1.04
N ASN A 303 48.44 0.75 -2.12
CA ASN A 303 49.41 -0.24 -2.60
C ASN A 303 50.73 0.42 -2.98
N MET A 304 50.71 1.55 -3.68
CA MET A 304 51.93 2.30 -4.05
C MET A 304 52.68 2.84 -2.82
N SER A 305 51.97 3.30 -1.79
CA SER A 305 52.58 3.73 -0.53
C SER A 305 53.18 2.57 0.26
N TYR A 306 52.52 1.40 0.25
CA TYR A 306 53.02 0.19 0.89
C TYR A 306 54.27 -0.34 0.17
N ASP A 307 54.27 -0.35 -1.16
CA ASP A 307 55.42 -0.74 -1.97
C ASP A 307 56.60 0.23 -1.76
N LEU A 308 56.32 1.54 -1.65
CA LEU A 308 57.35 2.55 -1.35
C LEU A 308 57.95 2.33 0.05
N GLU A 309 57.12 2.11 1.08
CA GLU A 309 57.59 1.82 2.44
C GLU A 309 58.42 0.53 2.49
N LYS A 310 58.01 -0.50 1.75
CA LYS A 310 58.74 -1.77 1.62
C LYS A 310 60.09 -1.58 0.93
N HIS A 311 60.15 -0.79 -0.15
CA HIS A 311 61.39 -0.47 -0.85
C HIS A 311 62.37 0.29 0.04
N VAL A 312 61.90 1.31 0.78
CA VAL A 312 62.74 2.06 1.72
C VAL A 312 63.31 1.16 2.81
N LYS A 313 62.51 0.23 3.38
CA LYS A 313 63.01 -0.74 4.37
C LYS A 313 64.05 -1.70 3.79
N LEU A 314 63.86 -2.15 2.55
CA LEU A 314 64.85 -3.00 1.86
C LEU A 314 66.16 -2.25 1.56
N GLU A 315 66.07 -0.98 1.16
CA GLU A 315 67.25 -0.15 0.88
C GLU A 315 68.04 0.18 2.15
N GLN A 316 67.34 0.43 3.27
CA GLN A 316 67.96 0.57 4.60
C GLN A 316 68.67 -0.70 5.06
N LEU A 317 68.13 -1.88 4.76
CA LEU A 317 68.77 -3.18 5.04
C LEU A 317 69.97 -3.45 4.13
N ALA A 318 69.95 -2.96 2.89
CA ALA A 318 71.02 -3.20 1.91
C ALA A 318 72.23 -2.23 2.06
N THR A 319 72.01 -1.00 2.50
CA THR A 319 73.07 0.04 2.58
C THR A 319 73.77 0.12 3.94
N GLY A 320 73.29 -0.59 4.97
CA GLY A 320 73.95 -0.67 6.28
C GLY A 320 74.11 0.68 7.02
N LYS A 321 73.50 1.76 6.52
CA LYS A 321 73.55 3.10 7.12
C LYS A 321 72.20 3.45 7.72
N ILE A 322 72.14 3.37 9.04
CA ILE A 322 71.07 3.95 9.85
C ILE A 322 71.22 5.47 9.79
N HIS A 323 70.46 6.14 8.92
CA HIS A 323 70.21 7.56 9.08
C HIS A 323 69.06 7.75 10.07
N ASN A 324 69.42 8.04 11.32
CA ASN A 324 68.51 8.62 12.29
C ASN A 324 68.09 10.00 11.80
N VAL A 325 66.83 10.16 11.42
CA VAL A 325 66.19 11.48 11.39
C VAL A 325 65.72 11.77 12.82
N ALA A 326 66.64 12.32 13.62
CA ALA A 326 66.32 13.14 14.79
C ALA A 326 66.44 14.61 14.33
N GLU A 327 65.74 15.62 14.81
CA GLU A 327 64.76 15.82 15.87
C GLU A 327 64.26 17.27 15.69
N SER A 328 63.04 17.57 16.16
CA SER A 328 62.83 18.77 16.98
C SER A 328 61.74 18.41 17.98
N GLY A 329 62.18 17.99 19.17
CA GLY A 329 61.33 17.58 20.27
C GLY A 329 61.11 18.70 21.28
N GLN A 330 60.03 18.55 22.05
CA GLN A 330 60.07 18.84 23.48
C GLN A 330 59.18 17.83 24.22
N VAL A 331 59.85 16.96 24.98
CA VAL A 331 59.33 16.08 26.04
C VAL A 331 59.26 16.94 27.32
N THR A 332 58.23 16.94 28.17
CA THR A 332 58.00 15.98 29.28
C THR A 332 56.71 16.34 30.03
N ALA A 333 56.06 15.31 30.62
CA ALA A 333 55.17 15.28 31.80
C ALA A 333 53.73 14.77 31.56
N SER A 334 53.44 13.57 32.08
CA SER A 334 52.08 13.14 32.50
C SER A 334 51.70 13.87 33.80
N PRO A 335 50.42 14.17 34.16
CA PRO A 335 49.28 13.21 34.30
C PRO A 335 47.88 13.87 34.01
N PRO A 336 46.72 13.35 34.48
CA PRO A 336 46.17 12.00 34.43
C PRO A 336 45.02 11.87 33.40
N ILE A 337 44.60 10.63 33.17
CA ILE A 337 43.35 10.14 32.60
C ILE A 337 42.22 11.19 32.60
N ASN A 338 41.77 11.61 31.40
CA ASN A 338 40.42 12.13 31.24
C ASN A 338 39.80 11.58 29.94
N ASN A 339 38.84 10.69 30.15
CA ASN A 339 37.97 10.14 29.12
C ASN A 339 37.22 11.27 28.44
N ASN A 340 37.33 11.42 27.12
CA ASN A 340 36.25 11.98 26.32
C ASN A 340 36.17 11.26 24.98
N ASN A 341 35.11 10.45 24.90
CA ASN A 341 34.69 9.68 23.75
C ASN A 341 34.02 10.60 22.73
N ASP A 342 34.72 10.91 21.64
CA ASP A 342 34.11 11.31 20.37
C ASP A 342 34.35 10.19 19.35
N HIS A 343 33.59 9.11 19.50
CA HIS A 343 33.45 8.09 18.45
C HIS A 343 32.01 8.09 17.93
N GLU A 344 31.67 9.19 17.28
CA GLU A 344 30.62 9.25 16.26
C GLU A 344 31.33 9.16 14.90
N GLY A 345 31.68 7.92 14.52
CA GLY A 345 32.47 7.61 13.35
C GLY A 345 32.85 6.14 13.36
N SER A 346 31.91 5.25 13.06
CA SER A 346 32.25 3.85 12.83
C SER A 346 32.84 3.71 11.42
N LEU A 347 34.13 3.34 11.40
CA LEU A 347 34.88 2.64 10.34
C LEU A 347 34.99 3.30 8.96
N ARG A 348 35.80 4.36 8.88
CA ARG A 348 36.85 4.41 7.85
C ARG A 348 38.21 4.28 8.55
N PRO A 349 39.11 3.37 8.12
CA PRO A 349 40.49 3.40 8.59
C PRO A 349 41.08 4.78 8.27
N PRO A 350 41.99 5.32 9.11
CA PRO A 350 42.57 6.63 8.89
C PRO A 350 43.34 6.58 7.58
N THR A 351 42.79 7.20 6.55
CA THR A 351 43.48 7.37 5.27
C THR A 351 44.18 8.72 5.32
N PRO A 352 45.51 8.76 5.10
CA PRO A 352 46.27 10.00 5.08
C PRO A 352 45.82 10.84 3.88
N ASP A 353 45.58 12.13 4.11
CA ASP A 353 45.31 13.20 3.13
C ASP A 353 44.67 12.76 1.78
N LEU A 354 43.34 12.66 1.76
CA LEU A 354 42.58 12.61 0.50
C LEU A 354 41.76 13.90 0.33
N GLN A 355 42.31 14.81 -0.47
CA GLN A 355 41.66 15.78 -1.36
C GLN A 355 40.22 16.17 -0.97
N LYS A 356 40.02 17.40 -0.47
CA LYS A 356 38.69 18.01 -0.21
C LYS A 356 37.80 17.80 -1.45
N LEU A 357 36.85 16.88 -1.38
CA LEU A 357 35.87 16.63 -2.43
C LEU A 357 35.01 17.88 -2.61
N ASN A 358 34.69 18.23 -3.85
CA ASN A 358 33.79 19.33 -4.14
C ASN A 358 32.35 18.96 -3.75
N VAL A 359 31.52 19.95 -3.42
CA VAL A 359 30.12 19.72 -3.01
C VAL A 359 29.36 18.89 -4.04
N TRP A 360 29.58 19.13 -5.33
CA TRP A 360 28.96 18.36 -6.42
C TRP A 360 29.38 16.89 -6.47
N GLU A 361 30.65 16.59 -6.15
CA GLU A 361 31.14 15.21 -6.07
C GLU A 361 30.51 14.49 -4.88
N GLU A 362 30.35 15.17 -3.74
CA GLU A 362 29.66 14.61 -2.57
C GLU A 362 28.16 14.39 -2.82
N LEU A 363 27.52 15.32 -3.54
CA LEU A 363 26.12 15.15 -3.97
C LEU A 363 25.98 13.96 -4.93
N LEU A 364 26.89 13.78 -5.88
CA LEU A 364 26.85 12.61 -6.76
C LEU A 364 27.06 11.31 -5.97
N LEU A 365 27.97 11.29 -4.99
CA LEU A 365 28.21 10.14 -4.11
C LEU A 365 27.00 9.77 -3.24
N SER A 366 26.09 10.71 -2.94
CA SER A 366 24.85 10.39 -2.20
C SER A 366 23.92 9.42 -2.94
N PHE A 367 24.06 9.31 -4.25
CA PHE A 367 23.33 8.35 -5.08
C PHE A 367 24.08 7.00 -5.26
N SER A 368 25.24 6.79 -4.60
CA SER A 368 25.92 5.49 -4.68
C SER A 368 25.09 4.39 -4.02
N ILE A 369 24.64 3.42 -4.82
CA ILE A 369 23.90 2.23 -4.35
C ILE A 369 24.77 1.46 -3.36
N ARG A 370 26.06 1.30 -3.64
CA ARG A 370 26.99 0.54 -2.79
C ARG A 370 27.15 1.18 -1.41
N ALA A 371 27.24 2.50 -1.35
CA ALA A 371 27.34 3.23 -0.09
C ALA A 371 26.03 3.13 0.71
N ASN A 372 24.89 3.39 0.05
CA ASN A 372 23.57 3.33 0.67
C ASN A 372 23.22 1.91 1.15
N PHE A 373 23.53 0.87 0.37
CA PHE A 373 23.37 -0.53 0.75
C PHE A 373 24.14 -0.84 2.05
N ARG A 374 25.40 -0.42 2.15
CA ARG A 374 26.21 -0.66 3.36
C ARG A 374 25.62 0.02 4.58
N VAL A 375 25.15 1.26 4.44
CA VAL A 375 24.52 2.01 5.55
C VAL A 375 23.19 1.38 5.97
N ILE A 376 22.39 0.89 5.03
CA ILE A 376 21.12 0.23 5.34
C ILE A 376 21.36 -1.13 6.02
N CYS A 377 22.32 -1.90 5.54
CA CYS A 377 22.62 -3.24 6.05
C CYS A 377 23.66 -3.27 7.19
N GLU A 378 24.07 -2.12 7.73
CA GLU A 378 25.03 -2.05 8.83
C GLU A 378 24.47 -2.71 10.10
N GLY A 379 25.14 -3.74 10.59
CA GLY A 379 24.71 -4.52 11.77
C GLY A 379 24.98 -3.85 13.12
N GLU A 380 25.57 -2.65 13.11
CA GLU A 380 25.86 -1.87 14.31
C GLU A 380 24.93 -0.66 14.41
N VAL A 381 24.58 -0.32 15.65
CA VAL A 381 23.79 0.86 16.00
C VAL A 381 24.59 1.71 16.99
N GLY A 382 24.60 3.02 16.79
CA GLY A 382 25.39 3.93 17.63
C GLY A 382 24.95 3.88 19.09
N ARG A 383 25.88 4.15 20.03
CA ARG A 383 25.60 4.25 21.48
C ARG A 383 24.51 5.26 21.86
N ASP A 384 24.21 6.17 20.94
CA ASP A 384 23.21 7.23 21.08
C ASP A 384 21.81 6.83 20.57
N THR A 385 21.66 5.61 20.08
CA THR A 385 20.40 5.08 19.53
C THR A 385 19.83 3.97 20.40
N ILE A 386 18.50 3.89 20.47
CA ILE A 386 17.80 2.89 21.28
C ILE A 386 17.54 1.68 20.37
N SER A 387 18.33 0.62 20.55
CA SER A 387 18.35 -0.55 19.66
C SER A 387 17.00 -1.28 19.58
N THR A 388 16.25 -1.35 20.68
CA THR A 388 14.96 -2.05 20.75
C THR A 388 13.85 -1.46 19.88
N ILE A 389 13.97 -0.17 19.54
CA ILE A 389 13.04 0.48 18.61
C ILE A 389 13.11 -0.17 17.23
N HIS A 390 14.26 -0.74 16.84
CA HIS A 390 14.40 -1.38 15.55
C HIS A 390 13.51 -2.62 15.43
N GLY A 391 13.51 -3.50 16.44
CA GLY A 391 12.67 -4.69 16.45
C GLY A 391 11.18 -4.35 16.59
N LEU A 392 10.82 -3.39 17.44
CA LEU A 392 9.42 -2.92 17.56
C LEU A 392 8.92 -2.47 16.19
N ARG A 393 9.71 -1.67 15.47
CA ARG A 393 9.36 -1.18 14.15
C ARG A 393 9.17 -2.30 13.11
N ALA A 394 10.10 -3.25 13.06
CA ALA A 394 10.04 -4.35 12.08
C ALA A 394 8.83 -5.27 12.31
N ILE A 395 8.57 -5.64 13.57
CA ILE A 395 7.45 -6.50 13.96
C ILE A 395 6.11 -5.78 13.71
N SER A 396 5.99 -4.52 14.12
CA SER A 396 4.77 -3.73 13.88
C SER A 396 4.50 -3.55 12.39
N MET A 397 5.52 -3.35 11.55
CA MET A 397 5.31 -3.26 10.09
C MET A 397 4.81 -4.58 9.50
N ALA A 398 5.39 -5.72 9.89
CA ALA A 398 4.90 -7.02 9.45
C ALA A 398 3.44 -7.25 9.87
N TRP A 399 3.06 -6.80 11.06
CA TRP A 399 1.68 -6.87 11.54
C TRP A 399 0.72 -5.95 10.76
N VAL A 400 1.15 -4.74 10.38
CA VAL A 400 0.38 -3.85 9.46
C VAL A 400 0.15 -4.55 8.11
N ILE A 401 1.19 -5.14 7.53
CA ILE A 401 1.08 -5.86 6.25
C ILE A 401 0.09 -7.03 6.37
N LEU A 402 0.13 -7.78 7.47
CA LEU A 402 -0.82 -8.86 7.73
C LEU A 402 -2.27 -8.33 7.75
N GLY A 403 -2.53 -7.27 8.52
CA GLY A 403 -3.87 -6.68 8.62
C GLY A 403 -4.40 -6.20 7.28
N HIS A 404 -3.61 -5.48 6.50
CA HIS A 404 -4.01 -5.01 5.17
C HIS A 404 -4.17 -6.14 4.16
N THR A 405 -3.34 -7.20 4.25
CA THR A 405 -3.51 -8.40 3.42
C THR A 405 -4.87 -9.05 3.69
N CYS A 406 -5.25 -9.21 4.97
CA CYS A 406 -6.57 -9.72 5.36
C CYS A 406 -7.70 -8.88 4.77
N ILE A 407 -7.65 -7.56 4.95
CA ILE A 407 -8.71 -6.64 4.49
C ILE A 407 -8.91 -6.74 2.97
N VAL A 408 -7.83 -6.74 2.19
CA VAL A 408 -7.92 -6.80 0.72
C VAL A 408 -8.36 -8.19 0.24
N VAL A 409 -7.76 -9.25 0.77
CA VAL A 409 -8.05 -10.63 0.33
C VAL A 409 -9.48 -11.04 0.68
N PHE A 410 -10.02 -10.61 1.83
CA PHE A 410 -11.44 -10.85 2.15
C PHE A 410 -12.39 -10.20 1.15
N LYS A 411 -12.05 -9.01 0.63
CA LYS A 411 -12.89 -8.28 -0.33
C LYS A 411 -12.97 -8.98 -1.69
N TYR A 412 -11.88 -9.62 -2.13
CA TYR A 412 -11.79 -10.26 -3.46
C TYR A 412 -11.89 -11.80 -3.38
N SER A 413 -12.66 -12.31 -2.41
CA SER A 413 -12.82 -13.74 -2.20
C SER A 413 -14.18 -14.28 -2.64
N ASP A 414 -14.21 -15.55 -3.05
CA ASP A 414 -15.43 -16.27 -3.42
C ASP A 414 -16.23 -16.77 -2.21
N ASN A 415 -15.64 -16.71 -1.01
CA ASN A 415 -16.20 -17.22 0.23
C ASN A 415 -16.14 -16.16 1.34
N MET A 416 -16.55 -14.94 1.03
CA MET A 416 -16.48 -13.78 1.93
C MET A 416 -17.14 -14.01 3.31
N GLU A 417 -18.16 -14.86 3.41
CA GLU A 417 -18.79 -15.22 4.69
C GLU A 417 -17.85 -15.99 5.63
N TYR A 418 -16.80 -16.62 5.10
CA TYR A 418 -15.74 -17.25 5.90
C TYR A 418 -15.09 -16.26 6.87
N ARG A 419 -15.03 -14.96 6.51
CA ARG A 419 -14.56 -13.88 7.40
C ARG A 419 -15.28 -13.93 8.75
N LYS A 420 -16.61 -14.08 8.78
CA LYS A 420 -17.41 -14.13 10.01
C LYS A 420 -17.09 -15.32 10.91
N ILE A 421 -16.63 -16.43 10.33
CA ILE A 421 -16.19 -17.61 11.10
C ILE A 421 -14.79 -17.37 11.67
N VAL A 422 -13.90 -16.80 10.86
CA VAL A 422 -12.51 -16.57 11.25
C VAL A 422 -12.43 -15.47 12.30
N GLU A 423 -13.24 -14.41 12.19
CA GLU A 423 -13.34 -13.32 13.17
C GLU A 423 -13.68 -13.81 14.59
N LYS A 424 -14.48 -14.88 14.69
CA LYS A 424 -14.81 -15.53 15.96
C LYS A 424 -13.67 -16.37 16.54
N ARG A 425 -12.55 -16.57 15.83
CA ARG A 425 -11.43 -17.36 16.36
C ARG A 425 -10.58 -16.51 17.28
N PHE A 426 -10.19 -17.08 18.41
CA PHE A 426 -9.34 -16.43 19.41
C PHE A 426 -8.10 -15.74 18.83
N LEU A 427 -7.32 -16.43 17.98
CA LEU A 427 -6.10 -15.86 17.38
C LEU A 427 -6.36 -14.76 16.35
N PHE A 428 -7.56 -14.70 15.78
CA PHE A 428 -7.90 -13.64 14.83
C PHE A 428 -8.08 -12.28 15.50
N GLN A 429 -8.29 -12.25 16.83
CA GLN A 429 -8.30 -11.02 17.60
C GLN A 429 -7.00 -10.21 17.45
N THR A 430 -5.86 -10.87 17.19
CA THR A 430 -4.60 -10.20 16.84
C THR A 430 -4.71 -9.42 15.53
N ILE A 431 -5.47 -9.90 14.55
CA ILE A 431 -5.67 -9.20 13.27
C ILE A 431 -6.70 -8.10 13.44
N GLN A 432 -7.81 -8.38 14.12
CA GLN A 432 -8.89 -7.42 14.37
C GLN A 432 -8.41 -6.20 15.17
N ASN A 433 -7.62 -6.43 16.23
CA ASN A 433 -6.99 -5.37 17.03
C ASN A 433 -5.66 -4.87 16.42
N GLY A 434 -5.44 -5.08 15.12
CA GLY A 434 -4.23 -4.68 14.40
C GLY A 434 -3.93 -3.18 14.43
N ALA A 435 -4.92 -2.34 14.76
CA ALA A 435 -4.79 -0.89 14.92
C ALA A 435 -3.67 -0.45 15.89
N PHE A 436 -3.39 -1.27 16.91
CA PHE A 436 -2.34 -1.02 17.90
C PHE A 436 -0.92 -1.13 17.31
N SER A 437 -0.75 -1.82 16.18
CA SER A 437 0.52 -1.82 15.45
C SER A 437 0.92 -0.40 15.04
N VAL A 438 -0.04 0.44 14.62
CA VAL A 438 0.18 1.83 14.24
C VAL A 438 0.46 2.71 15.46
N ASP A 439 -0.18 2.44 16.61
CA ASP A 439 0.09 3.14 17.86
C ASP A 439 1.54 2.96 18.33
N THR A 440 2.12 1.80 18.04
CA THR A 440 3.55 1.55 18.27
C THR A 440 4.41 2.57 17.52
N PHE A 441 4.05 2.89 16.27
CA PHE A 441 4.76 3.91 15.49
C PHE A 441 4.57 5.32 16.03
N PHE A 442 3.37 5.71 16.44
CA PHE A 442 3.14 7.01 17.07
C PHE A 442 3.94 7.15 18.37
N PHE A 443 3.94 6.13 19.22
CA PHE A 443 4.75 6.08 20.44
C PHE A 443 6.25 6.23 20.13
N MET A 444 6.77 5.45 19.17
CA MET A 444 8.18 5.54 18.74
C MET A 444 8.52 6.93 18.19
N GLY A 445 7.61 7.54 17.42
CA GLY A 445 7.77 8.89 16.86
C GLY A 445 7.97 9.94 17.96
N GLY A 446 7.07 9.97 18.94
CA GLY A 446 7.14 10.87 20.09
C GLY A 446 8.39 10.65 20.96
N LEU A 447 8.75 9.38 21.18
CA LEU A 447 9.94 9.01 21.96
C LEU A 447 11.22 9.50 21.30
N LEU A 448 11.42 9.17 20.02
CA LEU A 448 12.63 9.53 19.29
C LEU A 448 12.78 11.04 19.14
N VAL A 449 11.70 11.77 18.83
CA VAL A 449 11.80 13.24 18.69
C VAL A 449 12.22 13.90 20.01
N SER A 450 11.63 13.48 21.13
CA SER A 450 11.93 14.04 22.45
C SER A 450 13.35 13.69 22.89
N PHE A 451 13.71 12.41 22.83
CA PHE A 451 15.03 11.92 23.23
C PHE A 451 16.17 12.57 22.43
N LEU A 452 16.06 12.59 21.10
CA LEU A 452 17.09 13.18 20.24
C LEU A 452 17.18 14.70 20.38
N TYR A 453 16.04 15.38 20.57
CA TYR A 453 16.00 16.83 20.76
C TYR A 453 16.76 17.24 22.04
N PHE A 454 16.48 16.60 23.17
CA PHE A 454 17.16 16.91 24.42
C PHE A 454 18.65 16.52 24.41
N ARG A 455 19.00 15.38 23.81
CA ARG A 455 20.40 14.95 23.65
C ARG A 455 21.20 15.93 22.80
N THR A 456 20.64 16.38 21.68
CA THR A 456 21.29 17.36 20.78
C THR A 456 21.45 18.73 21.45
N ASN A 457 20.48 19.15 22.25
CA ASN A 457 20.57 20.37 23.06
C ASN A 457 21.67 20.27 24.13
N ALA A 458 21.74 19.15 24.85
CA ALA A 458 22.73 18.94 25.91
C ALA A 458 24.17 18.94 25.39
N LYS A 459 24.41 18.42 24.18
CA LYS A 459 25.72 18.45 23.52
C LYS A 459 26.17 19.85 23.08
N GLY A 460 25.37 20.90 23.26
CA GLY A 460 25.71 22.28 22.85
C GLY A 460 25.72 22.52 21.33
N ASP A 461 25.53 21.45 20.54
CA ASP A 461 25.44 21.47 19.08
C ASP A 461 24.38 22.44 18.56
N LEU A 462 23.28 22.56 19.29
CA LEU A 462 22.19 23.46 18.92
C LEU A 462 22.48 24.93 19.27
N ASN A 463 23.24 25.19 20.34
CA ASN A 463 23.61 26.56 20.72
C ASN A 463 24.55 27.19 19.69
N ARG A 464 25.39 26.38 19.03
CA ARG A 464 26.30 26.80 17.96
C ARG A 464 25.59 27.21 16.66
N LEU A 465 24.40 26.64 16.38
CA LEU A 465 23.57 27.00 15.22
C LEU A 465 22.77 28.30 15.41
N THR A 466 22.58 28.73 16.67
CA THR A 466 21.81 29.94 17.03
C THR A 466 22.67 31.05 17.64
N GLN A 467 24.00 30.97 17.50
CA GLN A 467 24.92 32.04 17.89
C GLN A 467 24.51 33.35 17.19
N GLY A 468 24.01 34.31 17.97
CA GLY A 468 23.63 35.65 17.50
C GLY A 468 22.14 35.99 17.52
N THR A 469 21.23 35.03 17.77
CA THR A 469 19.76 35.31 17.83
C THR A 469 19.23 35.05 19.24
N ARG A 470 18.78 36.09 19.97
CA ARG A 470 18.17 35.95 21.30
C ARG A 470 16.70 35.52 21.20
N GLY A 471 16.25 34.62 22.07
CA GLY A 471 14.82 34.42 22.39
C GLY A 471 13.99 33.52 21.44
N PHE A 472 12.67 33.77 21.42
CA PHE A 472 11.62 33.02 20.69
C PHE A 472 11.92 32.81 19.20
N VAL A 473 12.56 33.80 18.55
CA VAL A 473 12.96 33.74 17.13
C VAL A 473 13.95 32.60 16.86
N ALA A 474 14.87 32.35 17.79
CA ALA A 474 15.80 31.22 17.70
C ALA A 474 15.07 29.88 17.82
N GLY A 475 14.05 29.80 18.69
CA GLY A 475 13.15 28.64 18.81
C GLY A 475 12.36 28.37 17.52
N PHE A 476 11.82 29.42 16.91
CA PHE A 476 11.07 29.32 15.66
C PHE A 476 11.95 28.92 14.47
N LEU A 477 13.16 29.46 14.35
CA LEU A 477 14.11 29.03 13.32
C LEU A 477 14.54 27.57 13.50
N LYS A 478 14.69 27.10 14.75
CA LYS A 478 14.93 25.68 15.06
C LYS A 478 13.76 24.81 14.60
N PHE A 479 12.52 25.21 14.89
CA PHE A 479 11.31 24.53 14.43
C PHE A 479 11.29 24.36 12.90
N LEU A 480 11.48 25.47 12.17
CA LEU A 480 11.47 25.46 10.70
C LEU A 480 12.59 24.60 10.12
N GLY A 481 13.77 24.59 10.72
CA GLY A 481 14.88 23.75 10.27
C GLY A 481 14.59 22.25 10.42
N PHE A 482 14.07 21.84 11.58
CA PHE A 482 13.69 20.46 11.85
C PHE A 482 12.52 20.00 10.98
N LEU A 483 11.48 20.84 10.85
CA LEU A 483 10.34 20.57 9.98
C LEU A 483 10.76 20.47 8.52
N GLY A 484 11.60 21.39 8.04
CA GLY A 484 12.11 21.37 6.67
C GLY A 484 12.94 20.12 6.35
N TYR A 485 13.81 19.68 7.28
CA TYR A 485 14.58 18.44 7.13
C TYR A 485 13.66 17.21 7.03
N ARG A 486 12.68 17.09 7.94
CA ARG A 486 11.74 15.97 7.95
C ARG A 486 10.87 15.98 6.69
N PHE A 487 10.32 17.14 6.33
CA PHE A 487 9.51 17.31 5.13
C PHE A 487 10.27 16.89 3.87
N CYS A 488 11.49 17.40 3.66
CA CYS A 488 12.28 17.03 2.48
C CYS A 488 12.57 15.52 2.42
N ARG A 489 12.92 14.90 3.56
CA ARG A 489 13.18 13.46 3.65
C ARG A 489 11.97 12.61 3.29
N LEU A 490 10.80 12.91 3.86
CA LEU A 490 9.60 12.06 3.73
C LEU A 490 8.89 12.30 2.39
N THR A 491 8.82 13.55 1.94
CA THR A 491 8.01 13.92 0.77
C THR A 491 8.54 13.32 -0.54
N ALA A 492 9.85 13.16 -0.70
CA ALA A 492 10.43 12.65 -1.95
C ALA A 492 9.93 11.23 -2.34
N PRO A 493 10.09 10.19 -1.51
CA PRO A 493 9.53 8.87 -1.81
C PRO A 493 8.00 8.88 -1.79
N TYR A 494 7.36 9.71 -0.95
CA TYR A 494 5.90 9.75 -0.85
C TYR A 494 5.23 10.24 -2.15
N MET A 495 5.72 11.33 -2.75
CA MET A 495 5.17 11.86 -4.00
C MET A 495 5.41 10.92 -5.18
N PHE A 496 6.54 10.23 -5.20
CA PHE A 496 6.82 9.23 -6.23
C PHE A 496 5.84 8.05 -6.15
N VAL A 497 5.61 7.53 -4.94
CA VAL A 497 4.66 6.43 -4.70
C VAL A 497 3.21 6.87 -4.95
N LEU A 498 2.87 8.14 -4.69
CA LEU A 498 1.57 8.70 -5.03
C LEU A 498 1.31 8.66 -6.54
N GLY A 499 2.28 9.10 -7.36
CA GLY A 499 2.16 9.01 -8.81
C GLY A 499 2.02 7.57 -9.30
N ILE A 500 2.77 6.62 -8.71
CA ILE A 500 2.62 5.19 -9.05
C ILE A 500 1.21 4.70 -8.71
N THR A 501 0.67 5.12 -7.56
CA THR A 501 -0.69 4.74 -7.15
C THR A 501 -1.72 5.28 -8.13
N GLU A 502 -1.61 6.53 -8.56
CA GLU A 502 -2.55 7.12 -9.52
C GLU A 502 -2.58 6.33 -10.84
N ILE A 503 -1.42 6.10 -11.46
CA ILE A 503 -1.32 5.36 -12.74
C ILE A 503 -1.79 3.92 -12.59
N SER A 504 -1.32 3.21 -11.55
CA SER A 504 -1.70 1.81 -11.34
C SER A 504 -3.20 1.64 -11.08
N MET A 505 -3.84 2.55 -10.35
CA MET A 505 -5.27 2.46 -10.07
C MET A 505 -6.12 2.83 -11.30
N LYS A 506 -5.68 3.78 -12.14
CA LYS A 506 -6.31 4.05 -13.45
C LYS A 506 -6.21 2.83 -14.37
N TRP A 507 -5.02 2.23 -14.46
CA TRP A 507 -4.79 0.99 -15.21
C TRP A 507 -5.72 -0.13 -14.76
N PHE A 508 -5.82 -0.37 -13.45
CA PHE A 508 -6.69 -1.43 -12.94
C PHE A 508 -8.17 -1.14 -13.09
N HIS A 509 -8.58 0.13 -13.00
CA HIS A 509 -9.97 0.50 -13.25
C HIS A 509 -10.42 0.10 -14.67
N SER A 510 -9.55 0.22 -15.67
CA SER A 510 -9.87 -0.17 -17.05
C SER A 510 -9.63 -1.67 -17.30
N ASN A 511 -8.51 -2.25 -16.84
CA ASN A 511 -8.07 -3.57 -17.28
C ASN A 511 -8.38 -4.74 -16.32
N SER A 512 -8.60 -4.49 -15.02
CA SER A 512 -8.86 -5.58 -14.07
C SER A 512 -10.31 -6.06 -14.16
N VAL A 513 -10.60 -7.35 -13.98
CA VAL A 513 -11.99 -7.82 -13.80
C VAL A 513 -12.61 -7.28 -12.50
N PHE A 514 -11.78 -6.83 -11.55
CA PHE A 514 -12.21 -6.28 -10.27
C PHE A 514 -12.32 -4.75 -10.29
N GLU A 515 -13.18 -4.21 -9.43
CA GLU A 515 -13.21 -2.78 -9.14
C GLU A 515 -12.16 -2.43 -8.08
N PRO A 516 -11.39 -1.34 -8.25
CA PRO A 516 -10.51 -0.82 -7.20
C PRO A 516 -11.27 -0.63 -5.88
N PRO A 517 -10.67 -0.93 -4.73
CA PRO A 517 -11.39 -0.94 -3.47
C PRO A 517 -11.74 0.48 -2.98
N THR A 518 -11.02 1.48 -3.50
CA THR A 518 -11.12 2.92 -3.24
C THR A 518 -11.01 3.66 -4.58
N ALA A 519 -11.64 4.84 -4.70
CA ALA A 519 -11.66 5.63 -5.94
C ALA A 519 -10.34 6.39 -6.19
N ASP A 520 -9.19 5.75 -5.98
CA ASP A 520 -7.87 6.39 -6.16
C ASP A 520 -7.59 6.82 -7.61
N HIS A 521 -8.22 6.16 -8.58
CA HIS A 521 -8.13 6.50 -10.01
C HIS A 521 -8.71 7.89 -10.33
N GLU A 522 -9.65 8.39 -9.51
CA GLU A 522 -10.26 9.72 -9.63
C GLU A 522 -9.73 10.67 -8.55
N ASN A 523 -9.70 10.22 -7.29
CA ASN A 523 -9.37 11.06 -6.14
C ASN A 523 -7.94 11.58 -6.19
N CYS A 524 -6.98 10.79 -6.67
CA CYS A 524 -5.59 11.22 -6.70
C CYS A 524 -5.38 12.40 -7.66
N GLN A 525 -6.02 12.40 -8.83
CA GLN A 525 -5.94 13.51 -9.76
C GLN A 525 -6.50 14.82 -9.18
N ASN A 526 -7.58 14.74 -8.41
CA ASN A 526 -8.26 15.91 -7.84
C ASN A 526 -7.65 16.41 -6.53
N TYR A 527 -7.09 15.51 -5.71
CA TYR A 527 -6.77 15.79 -4.31
C TYR A 527 -5.33 15.48 -3.89
N TRP A 528 -4.41 15.12 -4.81
CA TRP A 528 -2.99 14.84 -4.50
C TRP A 528 -2.30 15.94 -3.67
N TRP A 529 -2.68 17.20 -3.83
CA TRP A 529 -2.08 18.32 -3.11
C TRP A 529 -2.36 18.25 -1.59
N ARG A 530 -3.46 17.61 -1.17
CA ARG A 530 -3.78 17.37 0.25
C ARG A 530 -2.78 16.41 0.88
N ASN A 531 -2.36 15.39 0.13
CA ASN A 531 -1.32 14.44 0.54
C ASN A 531 0.04 15.14 0.66
N LEU A 532 0.42 15.99 -0.30
CA LEU A 532 1.67 16.78 -0.24
C LEU A 532 1.74 17.66 1.02
N LEU A 533 0.61 18.25 1.42
CA LEU A 533 0.51 19.11 2.61
C LEU A 533 0.31 18.32 3.91
N TYR A 534 0.15 16.99 3.87
CA TYR A 534 -0.14 16.14 5.03
C TYR A 534 -1.42 16.54 5.79
N ILE A 535 -2.45 16.99 5.05
CA ILE A 535 -3.75 17.42 5.59
C ILE A 535 -4.92 16.57 5.10
N ASN A 536 -4.65 15.46 4.42
CA ASN A 536 -5.68 14.59 3.86
C ASN A 536 -6.63 13.99 4.91
N THR A 537 -6.22 13.88 6.19
CA THR A 537 -7.07 13.41 7.30
C THR A 537 -8.12 14.42 7.77
N LEU A 538 -7.99 15.70 7.36
CA LEU A 538 -8.96 16.76 7.69
C LEU A 538 -10.18 16.77 6.77
N TYR A 539 -10.20 15.92 5.75
CA TYR A 539 -11.26 15.81 4.76
C TYR A 539 -11.98 14.45 4.86
N PRO A 540 -13.17 14.33 4.26
CA PRO A 540 -13.90 13.06 4.20
C PRO A 540 -13.12 11.93 3.51
N VAL A 541 -13.29 10.70 4.00
CA VAL A 541 -12.58 9.50 3.52
C VAL A 541 -12.84 9.17 2.04
N ASP A 542 -14.05 9.46 1.54
CA ASP A 542 -14.43 9.26 0.13
C ASP A 542 -13.62 10.13 -0.83
N GLN A 543 -13.00 11.22 -0.36
CA GLN A 543 -12.16 12.12 -1.14
C GLN A 543 -10.66 11.88 -0.91
N MET A 544 -10.27 10.87 -0.13
CA MET A 544 -8.87 10.58 0.14
C MET A 544 -8.22 9.89 -1.06
N CYS A 545 -7.05 10.40 -1.45
CA CYS A 545 -6.10 9.68 -2.29
C CYS A 545 -5.14 8.88 -1.39
N MET A 546 -4.90 7.61 -1.73
CA MET A 546 -4.11 6.66 -0.94
C MET A 546 -4.64 6.56 0.48
N LEU A 547 -5.68 5.75 0.72
CA LEU A 547 -6.32 5.66 2.05
C LEU A 547 -5.32 5.52 3.20
N TRP A 548 -4.29 4.68 3.06
CA TRP A 548 -3.25 4.45 4.07
C TRP A 548 -2.36 5.67 4.36
N SER A 549 -2.41 6.73 3.56
CA SER A 549 -1.62 7.94 3.84
C SER A 549 -2.03 8.68 5.10
N TRP A 550 -3.20 8.35 5.69
CA TRP A 550 -3.69 8.95 6.94
C TRP A 550 -2.63 8.94 8.05
N TYR A 551 -1.91 7.83 8.22
CA TYR A 551 -0.87 7.69 9.24
C TYR A 551 0.25 8.71 9.06
N VAL A 552 0.72 8.91 7.82
CA VAL A 552 1.85 9.81 7.54
C VAL A 552 1.42 11.27 7.76
N ALA A 553 0.16 11.58 7.47
CA ALA A 553 -0.43 12.87 7.77
C ALA A 553 -0.44 13.13 9.28
N ASP A 554 -1.01 12.20 10.06
CA ASP A 554 -1.09 12.31 11.51
C ASP A 554 0.29 12.34 12.19
N ASP A 555 1.24 11.50 11.76
CA ASP A 555 2.61 11.51 12.26
C ASP A 555 3.31 12.85 12.01
N THR A 556 3.05 13.50 10.87
CA THR A 556 3.57 14.84 10.57
C THR A 556 2.89 15.92 11.42
N GLN A 557 1.58 15.83 11.62
CA GLN A 557 0.82 16.75 12.47
C GLN A 557 1.25 16.63 13.95
N PHE A 558 1.43 15.40 14.45
CA PHE A 558 1.94 15.14 15.79
C PHE A 558 3.39 15.62 15.95
N TYR A 559 4.20 15.52 14.89
CA TYR A 559 5.53 16.10 14.90
C TYR A 559 5.52 17.63 15.08
N ILE A 560 4.62 18.32 14.39
CA ILE A 560 4.45 19.77 14.53
C ILE A 560 4.06 20.12 15.97
N VAL A 561 3.03 19.47 16.51
CA VAL A 561 2.57 19.69 17.90
C VAL A 561 3.69 19.38 18.90
N GLY A 562 4.36 18.23 18.75
CA GLY A 562 5.43 17.80 19.63
C GLY A 562 6.64 18.73 19.59
N ALA A 563 7.03 19.22 18.40
CA ALA A 563 8.14 20.16 18.27
C ALA A 563 7.84 21.50 18.95
N VAL A 564 6.60 22.01 18.85
CA VAL A 564 6.18 23.21 19.59
C VAL A 564 6.29 22.99 21.11
N ILE A 565 5.80 21.86 21.62
CA ILE A 565 5.91 21.51 23.05
C ILE A 565 7.38 21.44 23.48
N LEU A 566 8.26 20.83 22.68
CA LEU A 566 9.69 20.72 22.99
C LEU A 566 10.40 22.07 23.04
N ILE A 567 10.04 23.00 22.15
CA ILE A 567 10.59 24.37 22.16
C ILE A 567 10.13 25.13 23.40
N VAL A 568 8.86 25.00 23.79
CA VAL A 568 8.38 25.58 25.05
C VAL A 568 9.09 24.93 26.24
N ALA A 569 9.38 23.62 26.17
CA ALA A 569 10.03 22.88 27.24
C ALA A 569 11.46 23.36 27.55
N THR A 570 12.18 23.97 26.60
CA THR A 570 13.56 24.46 26.85
C THR A 570 13.59 25.63 27.82
N ASN A 571 12.56 26.50 27.78
CA ASN A 571 12.52 27.72 28.58
C ASN A 571 11.48 27.62 29.72
N HIS A 572 10.38 26.89 29.49
CA HIS A 572 9.23 26.80 30.38
C HIS A 572 8.73 25.35 30.50
N PHE A 573 9.53 24.49 31.13
CA PHE A 573 9.23 23.06 31.29
C PHE A 573 7.85 22.79 31.94
N LYS A 574 7.46 23.56 32.98
CA LYS A 574 6.17 23.39 33.65
C LYS A 574 4.98 23.64 32.72
N ILE A 575 5.09 24.65 31.85
CA ILE A 575 4.06 24.98 30.86
C ILE A 575 3.98 23.87 29.82
N ALA A 576 5.12 23.41 29.30
CA ALA A 576 5.15 22.31 28.34
C ALA A 576 4.56 21.01 28.91
N ALA A 577 4.87 20.67 30.17
CA ALA A 577 4.31 19.50 30.84
C ALA A 577 2.79 19.64 31.04
N PHE A 578 2.31 20.81 31.45
CA PHE A 578 0.88 21.09 31.55
C PHE A 578 0.18 20.98 30.19
N SER A 579 0.75 21.57 29.14
CA SER A 579 0.21 21.48 27.77
C SER A 579 0.15 20.03 27.27
N LEU A 580 1.16 19.21 27.56
CA LEU A 580 1.17 17.79 27.19
C LEU A 580 0.01 17.03 27.87
N VAL A 581 -0.18 17.22 29.18
CA VAL A 581 -1.27 16.58 29.92
C VAL A 581 -2.64 17.10 29.48
N ALA A 582 -2.77 18.41 29.25
CA ALA A 582 -4.01 19.01 28.79
C ALA A 582 -4.44 18.48 27.41
N LEU A 583 -3.50 18.37 26.46
CA LEU A 583 -3.77 17.79 25.14
C LEU A 583 -4.12 16.30 25.20
N MET A 584 -3.46 15.54 26.08
CA MET A 584 -3.79 14.14 26.33
C MET A 584 -5.23 13.97 26.83
N VAL A 585 -5.59 14.71 27.88
CA VAL A 585 -6.93 14.64 28.48
C VAL A 585 -7.99 15.13 27.49
N SER A 586 -7.70 16.19 26.73
CA SER A 586 -8.59 16.66 25.66
C SER A 586 -8.84 15.58 24.62
N SER A 587 -7.79 14.87 24.18
CA SER A 587 -7.90 13.76 23.22
C SER A 587 -8.80 12.63 23.76
N TRP A 588 -8.64 12.24 25.03
CA TRP A 588 -9.49 11.24 25.67
C TRP A 588 -10.95 11.66 25.73
N ILE A 589 -11.22 12.91 26.15
CA ILE A 589 -12.59 13.45 26.24
C ILE A 589 -13.24 13.50 24.86
N THR A 590 -12.52 14.01 23.84
CA THR A 590 -13.03 14.08 22.47
C THR A 590 -13.33 12.69 21.91
N THR A 591 -12.43 11.73 22.10
CA THR A 591 -12.61 10.34 21.63
C THR A 591 -13.79 9.67 22.33
N GLY A 592 -13.88 9.81 23.65
CA GLY A 592 -14.99 9.26 24.43
C GLY A 592 -16.33 9.86 24.01
N TYR A 593 -16.39 11.17 23.78
CA TYR A 593 -17.59 11.84 23.29
C TYR A 593 -18.02 11.33 21.90
N ILE A 594 -17.10 11.27 20.94
CA ILE A 594 -17.39 10.78 19.58
C ILE A 594 -17.86 9.32 19.64
N ALA A 595 -17.21 8.47 20.44
CA ALA A 595 -17.59 7.07 20.59
C ALA A 595 -19.00 6.92 21.21
N LEU A 596 -19.35 7.72 22.22
CA LEU A 596 -20.67 7.72 22.84
C LEU A 596 -21.77 8.14 21.86
N VAL A 597 -21.56 9.25 21.14
CA VAL A 597 -22.58 9.81 20.24
C VAL A 597 -22.86 8.87 19.06
N ASN A 598 -21.85 8.11 18.61
CA ASN A 598 -22.00 7.16 17.52
C ASN A 598 -22.32 5.73 17.98
N ASN A 599 -22.57 5.50 19.28
CA ASN A 599 -22.78 4.18 19.87
C ASN A 599 -21.73 3.14 19.43
N HIS A 600 -20.46 3.56 19.37
CA HIS A 600 -19.39 2.72 18.82
C HIS A 600 -19.16 1.48 19.69
N MET A 601 -19.16 0.31 19.05
CA MET A 601 -18.86 -0.99 19.64
C MET A 601 -17.58 -1.57 19.03
N PRO A 602 -16.41 -1.44 19.71
CA PRO A 602 -15.09 -1.80 19.15
C PRO A 602 -14.93 -3.24 18.64
N ASN A 603 -15.76 -4.19 19.09
CA ASN A 603 -15.69 -5.59 18.71
C ASN A 603 -16.74 -6.00 17.65
N THR A 604 -17.83 -5.24 17.54
CA THR A 604 -19.03 -5.62 16.77
C THR A 604 -19.18 -4.81 15.50
N ASP A 605 -18.69 -3.56 15.50
CA ASP A 605 -18.75 -2.69 14.33
C ASP A 605 -17.73 -3.13 13.26
N ASP A 606 -18.10 -3.03 11.98
CA ASP A 606 -17.14 -3.21 10.89
C ASP A 606 -16.02 -2.17 11.04
N PRO A 607 -14.73 -2.57 11.10
CA PRO A 607 -13.61 -1.65 11.34
C PRO A 607 -13.54 -0.46 10.37
N LEU A 608 -14.17 -0.57 9.20
CA LEU A 608 -14.24 0.48 8.18
C LEU A 608 -15.46 1.40 8.32
N ALA A 609 -16.52 1.00 9.03
CA ALA A 609 -17.77 1.76 9.12
C ALA A 609 -17.64 3.07 9.93
N LEU A 610 -16.72 3.13 10.90
CA LEU A 610 -16.41 4.34 11.69
C LEU A 610 -15.00 4.88 11.43
N PHE A 611 -14.35 4.46 10.35
CA PHE A 611 -12.98 4.85 10.03
C PHE A 611 -12.82 6.38 9.97
N ASP A 612 -13.73 7.07 9.28
CA ASP A 612 -13.77 8.55 9.11
C ASP A 612 -14.14 9.33 10.38
N LYS A 613 -14.54 8.66 11.47
CA LYS A 613 -14.98 9.34 12.69
C LYS A 613 -14.03 9.16 13.85
N ILE A 614 -13.43 7.97 13.96
CA ILE A 614 -12.66 7.57 15.15
C ILE A 614 -11.22 7.20 14.78
N TYR A 615 -10.99 6.64 13.59
CA TYR A 615 -9.72 5.97 13.31
C TYR A 615 -8.67 6.88 12.64
N ASP A 616 -9.08 7.68 11.66
CA ASP A 616 -8.19 8.48 10.82
C ASP A 616 -7.91 9.89 11.36
N LYS A 617 -8.61 10.31 12.43
CA LYS A 617 -8.53 11.68 12.93
C LYS A 617 -7.40 11.87 13.94
N PRO A 618 -6.60 12.95 13.82
CA PRO A 618 -5.42 13.14 14.66
C PRO A 618 -5.75 13.29 16.15
N TRP A 619 -6.88 13.91 16.49
CA TRP A 619 -7.27 14.14 17.89
C TRP A 619 -7.67 12.87 18.64
N THR A 620 -7.95 11.75 17.98
CA THR A 620 -8.27 10.48 18.65
C THR A 620 -7.04 9.60 18.87
N ARG A 621 -5.94 9.86 18.15
CA ARG A 621 -4.71 9.04 18.15
C ARG A 621 -3.49 9.75 18.75
N LEU A 622 -3.67 10.96 19.28
CA LEU A 622 -2.59 11.79 19.83
C LEU A 622 -1.92 11.18 21.09
N GLY A 623 -2.65 10.38 21.87
CA GLY A 623 -2.20 9.89 23.17
C GLY A 623 -0.89 9.08 23.15
N PRO A 624 -0.77 8.02 22.35
CA PRO A 624 0.48 7.26 22.20
C PRO A 624 1.71 8.12 21.93
N TYR A 625 1.59 9.13 21.07
CA TYR A 625 2.68 10.03 20.71
C TYR A 625 3.16 10.86 21.91
N LEU A 626 2.23 11.45 22.67
CA LEU A 626 2.55 12.25 23.86
C LEU A 626 3.16 11.40 24.99
N ILE A 627 2.70 10.15 25.18
CA ILE A 627 3.36 9.19 26.10
C ILE A 627 4.80 8.92 25.64
N GLY A 628 4.99 8.69 24.34
CA GLY A 628 6.33 8.56 23.75
C GLY A 628 7.23 9.74 24.10
N MET A 629 6.74 10.98 23.94
CA MET A 629 7.50 12.18 24.28
C MET A 629 7.93 12.24 25.75
N ALA A 630 7.02 11.87 26.66
CA ALA A 630 7.31 11.82 28.09
C ALA A 630 8.40 10.78 28.42
N VAL A 631 8.32 9.60 27.81
CA VAL A 631 9.33 8.53 27.94
C VAL A 631 10.67 8.95 27.36
N GLY A 632 10.68 9.61 26.21
CA GLY A 632 11.90 10.14 25.59
C GLY A 632 12.64 11.13 26.50
N TYR A 633 11.91 12.03 27.18
CA TYR A 633 12.47 12.93 28.18
C TYR A 633 12.99 12.17 29.41
N PHE A 634 12.23 11.19 29.89
CA PHE A 634 12.60 10.36 31.04
C PHE A 634 13.90 9.58 30.80
N LEU A 635 14.04 8.93 29.64
CA LEU A 635 15.25 8.21 29.23
C LEU A 635 16.45 9.14 29.06
N PHE A 636 16.23 10.32 28.50
CA PHE A 636 17.28 11.35 28.40
C PHE A 636 17.77 11.77 29.79
N LYS A 637 16.86 12.09 30.72
CA LYS A 637 17.20 12.57 32.07
C LYS A 637 17.92 11.52 32.90
N THR A 638 17.61 10.25 32.68
CA THR A 638 18.22 9.12 33.39
C THR A 638 19.48 8.59 32.71
N ASP A 639 19.89 9.14 31.57
CA ASP A 639 21.00 8.62 30.74
C ASP A 639 20.90 7.09 30.50
N CYS A 640 19.66 6.60 30.36
CA CYS A 640 19.34 5.17 30.28
C CYS A 640 19.91 4.31 31.43
N LYS A 641 20.21 4.90 32.59
CA LYS A 641 20.78 4.21 33.77
C LYS A 641 19.85 4.35 34.95
N ILE A 642 19.16 3.26 35.28
CA ILE A 642 18.24 3.20 36.43
C ILE A 642 18.60 1.97 37.28
N LYS A 643 18.65 2.14 38.60
CA LYS A 643 18.73 1.00 39.52
C LYS A 643 17.30 0.67 39.97
N MET A 644 16.81 -0.51 39.60
CA MET A 644 15.46 -0.97 39.93
C MET A 644 15.54 -2.20 40.83
N SER A 645 14.59 -2.31 41.77
CA SER A 645 14.46 -3.52 42.58
C SER A 645 13.95 -4.68 41.71
N LYS A 646 14.29 -5.93 42.06
CA LYS A 646 13.77 -7.12 41.37
C LYS A 646 12.23 -7.17 41.38
N ALA A 647 11.62 -6.70 42.46
CA ALA A 647 10.16 -6.62 42.58
C ALA A 647 9.56 -5.62 41.59
N THR A 648 10.15 -4.43 41.44
CA THR A 648 9.69 -3.42 40.46
C THR A 648 9.77 -3.96 39.03
N VAL A 649 10.86 -4.65 38.68
CA VAL A 649 11.05 -5.25 37.35
C VAL A 649 9.99 -6.33 37.09
N PHE A 650 9.77 -7.22 38.06
CA PHE A 650 8.75 -8.27 37.95
C PHE A 650 7.33 -7.68 37.80
N ILE A 651 6.96 -6.73 38.65
CA ILE A 651 5.64 -6.08 38.61
C ILE A 651 5.45 -5.33 37.29
N GLY A 652 6.46 -4.60 36.82
CA GLY A 652 6.38 -3.87 35.56
C GLY A 652 6.18 -4.80 34.36
N TRP A 653 6.90 -5.92 34.29
CA TRP A 653 6.71 -6.93 33.24
C TRP A 653 5.34 -7.60 33.32
N LEU A 654 4.87 -7.94 34.52
CA LEU A 654 3.56 -8.53 34.74
C LEU A 654 2.45 -7.57 34.29
N LEU A 655 2.49 -6.30 34.72
CA LEU A 655 1.49 -5.29 34.37
C LEU A 655 1.50 -4.97 32.87
N SER A 656 2.68 -4.78 32.28
CA SER A 656 2.82 -4.52 30.83
C SER A 656 2.27 -5.69 30.01
N THR A 657 2.66 -6.92 30.35
CA THR A 657 2.19 -8.12 29.62
C THR A 657 0.68 -8.34 29.81
N ALA A 658 0.16 -8.20 31.03
CA ALA A 658 -1.26 -8.33 31.29
C ALA A 658 -2.08 -7.26 30.56
N CYS A 659 -1.57 -6.02 30.48
CA CYS A 659 -2.24 -4.95 29.74
C CYS A 659 -2.23 -5.23 28.23
N LEU A 660 -1.10 -5.63 27.64
CA LEU A 660 -1.03 -5.98 26.21
C LEU A 660 -1.97 -7.15 25.86
N LEU A 661 -1.97 -8.21 26.67
CA LEU A 661 -2.86 -9.35 26.46
C LEU A 661 -4.34 -8.97 26.62
N SER A 662 -4.66 -8.13 27.61
CA SER A 662 -6.01 -7.61 27.81
C SER A 662 -6.48 -6.75 26.63
N LEU A 663 -5.62 -5.90 26.08
CA LEU A 663 -5.96 -5.08 24.91
C LEU A 663 -6.12 -5.91 23.63
N LEU A 664 -5.35 -6.98 23.47
CA LEU A 664 -5.42 -7.84 22.28
C LEU A 664 -6.55 -8.86 22.32
N TYR A 665 -6.80 -9.46 23.47
CA TYR A 665 -7.67 -10.63 23.61
C TYR A 665 -8.80 -10.42 24.62
N GLY A 666 -8.77 -9.34 25.42
CA GLY A 666 -9.76 -9.10 26.46
C GLY A 666 -11.16 -8.76 25.95
N LEU A 667 -11.29 -8.43 24.65
CA LEU A 667 -12.59 -8.23 24.00
C LEU A 667 -13.21 -9.52 23.45
N TYR A 668 -12.51 -10.66 23.53
CA TYR A 668 -12.96 -11.92 22.97
C TYR A 668 -14.29 -12.37 23.61
N GLU A 669 -15.33 -12.55 22.78
CA GLU A 669 -16.69 -12.91 23.18
C GLU A 669 -17.35 -11.95 24.21
N THR A 670 -16.82 -10.75 24.40
CA THR A 670 -17.42 -9.73 25.27
C THR A 670 -18.16 -8.67 24.48
N GLU A 671 -19.37 -8.34 24.94
CA GLU A 671 -20.12 -7.18 24.47
C GLU A 671 -19.99 -6.05 25.49
N LEU A 672 -19.52 -4.89 25.03
CA LEU A 672 -19.36 -3.72 25.88
C LEU A 672 -20.61 -2.86 25.85
N SER A 673 -21.02 -2.35 27.02
CA SER A 673 -22.01 -1.26 27.05
C SER A 673 -21.45 -0.03 26.32
N PRO A 674 -22.29 0.85 25.72
CA PRO A 674 -21.79 2.03 24.99
C PRO A 674 -20.83 2.91 25.82
N ALA A 675 -21.08 3.04 27.12
CA ALA A 675 -20.20 3.79 28.03
C ALA A 675 -18.84 3.09 28.22
N THR A 676 -18.84 1.77 28.38
CA THR A 676 -17.61 0.98 28.51
C THR A 676 -16.85 0.93 27.18
N GLY A 677 -17.55 0.84 26.04
CA GLY A 677 -16.97 0.92 24.69
C GLY A 677 -16.32 2.26 24.41
N ALA A 678 -16.94 3.36 24.83
CA ALA A 678 -16.35 4.69 24.73
C ALA A 678 -15.13 4.88 25.64
N ALA A 679 -15.18 4.35 26.87
CA ALA A 679 -14.02 4.35 27.78
C ALA A 679 -12.87 3.52 27.20
N TYR A 680 -13.16 2.35 26.63
CA TYR A 680 -12.17 1.51 25.96
C TYR A 680 -11.55 2.24 24.76
N SER A 681 -12.38 2.81 23.88
CA SER A 681 -11.91 3.52 22.67
C SER A 681 -11.03 4.73 22.99
N SER A 682 -11.33 5.45 24.08
CA SER A 682 -10.55 6.62 24.49
C SER A 682 -9.24 6.29 25.21
N LEU A 683 -9.18 5.20 25.99
CA LEU A 683 -8.03 4.89 26.85
C LEU A 683 -7.11 3.80 26.31
N SER A 684 -7.62 2.87 25.48
CA SER A 684 -6.88 1.69 25.03
C SER A 684 -5.59 2.03 24.29
N HIS A 685 -5.60 3.02 23.41
CA HIS A 685 -4.41 3.48 22.68
C HIS A 685 -3.33 4.00 23.61
N SER A 686 -3.69 4.81 24.61
CA SER A 686 -2.75 5.27 25.64
C SER A 686 -2.25 4.13 26.52
N ALA A 687 -3.11 3.16 26.88
CA ALA A 687 -2.72 1.98 27.64
C ALA A 687 -1.73 1.08 26.89
N TRP A 688 -1.91 0.93 25.56
CA TRP A 688 -0.95 0.26 24.68
C TRP A 688 0.41 0.94 24.74
N ALA A 689 0.45 2.26 24.55
CA ALA A 689 1.69 3.04 24.60
C ALA A 689 2.38 3.01 25.96
N LEU A 690 1.63 3.01 27.07
CA LEU A 690 2.19 2.82 28.42
C LEU A 690 2.82 1.44 28.60
N SER A 691 2.23 0.40 28.00
CA SER A 691 2.79 -0.95 28.04
C SER A 691 4.09 -1.02 27.26
N LEU A 692 4.16 -0.39 26.08
CA LEU A 692 5.39 -0.25 25.30
C LEU A 692 6.45 0.62 26.01
N ALA A 693 6.02 1.66 26.73
CA ALA A 693 6.91 2.50 27.52
C ALA A 693 7.72 1.68 28.52
N TRP A 694 7.07 0.75 29.24
CA TRP A 694 7.76 -0.17 30.13
C TRP A 694 8.79 -1.03 29.37
N ILE A 695 8.40 -1.64 28.25
CA ILE A 695 9.30 -2.49 27.44
C ILE A 695 10.56 -1.71 27.03
N VAL A 696 10.39 -0.51 26.49
CA VAL A 696 11.53 0.30 26.03
C VAL A 696 12.39 0.75 27.20
N VAL A 697 11.80 1.16 28.33
CA VAL A 697 12.55 1.55 29.53
C VAL A 697 13.33 0.38 30.11
N ALA A 698 12.69 -0.77 30.29
CA ALA A 698 13.34 -1.98 30.82
C ALA A 698 14.50 -2.43 29.92
N CYS A 699 14.30 -2.44 28.60
CA CYS A 699 15.36 -2.82 27.66
C CYS A 699 16.51 -1.80 27.64
N SER A 700 16.20 -0.51 27.63
CA SER A 700 17.22 0.55 27.58
C SER A 700 18.06 0.63 28.86
N THR A 701 17.53 0.17 30.00
CA THR A 701 18.18 0.23 31.32
C THR A 701 18.84 -1.07 31.76
N GLY A 702 18.84 -2.09 30.91
CA GLY A 702 19.49 -3.38 31.17
C GLY A 702 18.62 -4.43 31.88
N TYR A 703 17.33 -4.19 32.08
CA TYR A 703 16.36 -5.15 32.65
C TYR A 703 15.47 -5.81 31.59
N GLY A 704 15.89 -5.75 30.31
CA GLY A 704 15.14 -6.32 29.18
C GLY A 704 15.26 -7.82 29.01
N GLY A 705 16.38 -8.42 29.45
CA GLY A 705 16.68 -9.84 29.24
C GLY A 705 16.46 -10.28 27.78
N TYR A 706 15.80 -11.41 27.59
CA TYR A 706 15.51 -11.97 26.26
C TYR A 706 14.71 -11.05 25.34
N VAL A 707 13.83 -10.20 25.89
CA VAL A 707 13.04 -9.27 25.07
C VAL A 707 13.94 -8.24 24.40
N ASN A 708 14.97 -7.76 25.12
CA ASN A 708 15.96 -6.87 24.53
C ASN A 708 16.74 -7.58 23.42
N ASP A 709 17.17 -8.82 23.63
CA ASP A 709 17.97 -9.57 22.65
C ASP A 709 17.19 -9.80 21.34
N ILE A 710 15.90 -10.12 21.43
CA ILE A 710 15.01 -10.27 20.27
C ILE A 710 14.79 -8.93 19.56
N LEU A 711 14.42 -7.89 20.31
CA LEU A 711 14.07 -6.59 19.73
C LEU A 711 15.30 -5.80 19.21
N SER A 712 16.49 -6.13 19.70
CA SER A 712 17.75 -5.53 19.25
C SER A 712 18.53 -6.42 18.28
N ALA A 713 17.94 -7.51 17.80
CA ALA A 713 18.61 -8.44 16.89
C ALA A 713 19.07 -7.74 15.59
N PRO A 714 20.36 -7.87 15.19
CA PRO A 714 20.90 -7.18 14.01
C PRO A 714 20.18 -7.52 12.69
N ILE A 715 19.58 -8.71 12.59
CA ILE A 715 18.79 -9.12 11.42
C ILE A 715 17.58 -8.21 11.16
N LEU A 716 17.07 -7.54 12.19
CA LEU A 716 15.91 -6.64 12.09
C LEU A 716 16.29 -5.23 11.63
N TYR A 717 17.56 -4.85 11.68
CA TYR A 717 18.00 -3.48 11.40
C TYR A 717 17.75 -3.04 9.94
N PRO A 718 18.03 -3.87 8.91
CA PRO A 718 17.76 -3.49 7.53
C PRO A 718 16.26 -3.22 7.31
N PHE A 719 15.39 -4.11 7.78
CA PHE A 719 13.93 -3.97 7.70
C PHE A 719 13.44 -2.71 8.41
N SER A 720 13.99 -2.43 9.59
CA SER A 720 13.68 -1.24 10.38
C SER A 720 14.08 0.08 9.70
N ARG A 721 15.18 0.08 8.95
CA ARG A 721 15.69 1.27 8.25
C ARG A 721 14.88 1.61 7.00
N VAL A 722 14.34 0.61 6.30
CA VAL A 722 13.50 0.79 5.11
C VAL A 722 11.99 0.79 5.39
N THR A 723 11.59 0.67 6.67
CA THR A 723 10.18 0.52 7.06
C THR A 723 9.27 1.64 6.52
N TYR A 724 9.76 2.87 6.44
CA TYR A 724 8.96 3.97 5.91
C TYR A 724 8.59 3.76 4.43
N CYS A 725 9.55 3.35 3.60
CA CYS A 725 9.27 2.97 2.23
C CYS A 725 8.38 1.73 2.16
N ALA A 726 8.55 0.75 3.04
CA ALA A 726 7.69 -0.44 3.10
C ALA A 726 6.24 -0.06 3.42
N TYR A 727 6.05 0.88 4.35
CA TYR A 727 4.75 1.46 4.66
C TYR A 727 4.08 2.10 3.44
N LEU A 728 4.83 2.84 2.63
CA LEU A 728 4.27 3.50 1.45
C LEU A 728 3.83 2.51 0.37
N VAL A 729 4.64 1.47 0.11
CA VAL A 729 4.45 0.58 -1.05
C VAL A 729 3.60 -0.65 -0.78
N HIS A 730 3.52 -1.15 0.46
CA HIS A 730 2.85 -2.43 0.73
C HIS A 730 1.39 -2.51 0.26
N PRO A 731 0.53 -1.47 0.35
CA PRO A 731 -0.85 -1.58 -0.12
C PRO A 731 -0.92 -1.65 -1.64
N ILE A 732 0.05 -1.04 -2.34
CA ILE A 732 0.19 -1.15 -3.79
C ILE A 732 0.54 -2.59 -4.16
N VAL A 733 1.51 -3.20 -3.49
CA VAL A 733 1.90 -4.61 -3.74
C VAL A 733 0.72 -5.54 -3.50
N ILE A 734 0.01 -5.39 -2.38
CA ILE A 734 -1.17 -6.21 -2.04
C ILE A 734 -2.27 -6.03 -3.11
N ARG A 735 -2.53 -4.79 -3.55
CA ARG A 735 -3.53 -4.51 -4.59
C ARG A 735 -3.09 -5.04 -5.96
N LEU A 736 -1.84 -4.86 -6.37
CA LEU A 736 -1.30 -5.37 -7.63
C LEU A 736 -1.56 -6.89 -7.73
N THR A 737 -1.27 -7.63 -6.66
CA THR A 737 -1.50 -9.08 -6.66
C THR A 737 -2.96 -9.49 -6.71
N ALA A 738 -3.86 -8.71 -6.09
CA ALA A 738 -5.29 -9.02 -6.08
C ALA A 738 -5.99 -8.57 -7.38
N MET A 739 -5.55 -7.47 -7.98
CA MET A 739 -6.22 -6.88 -9.14
C MET A 739 -5.74 -7.45 -10.48
N ASN A 740 -4.58 -8.12 -10.50
CA ASN A 740 -4.10 -8.86 -11.68
C ASN A 740 -4.72 -10.27 -11.83
N MET A 741 -5.59 -10.70 -10.91
CA MET A 741 -6.23 -12.01 -11.03
C MET A 741 -7.48 -11.91 -11.90
N ASP A 742 -7.72 -12.94 -12.71
CA ASP A 742 -8.94 -13.07 -13.51
C ASP A 742 -10.11 -13.71 -12.73
N SER A 743 -9.85 -14.24 -11.53
CA SER A 743 -10.82 -15.00 -10.74
C SER A 743 -10.66 -14.69 -9.24
N PRO A 744 -11.74 -14.70 -8.44
CA PRO A 744 -11.66 -14.45 -7.00
C PRO A 744 -10.81 -15.49 -6.26
N LEU A 745 -10.19 -15.08 -5.16
CA LEU A 745 -9.42 -16.00 -4.30
C LEU A 745 -10.34 -16.86 -3.46
N HIS A 746 -10.01 -18.14 -3.34
CA HIS A 746 -10.61 -18.99 -2.32
C HIS A 746 -9.86 -18.86 -0.99
N LEU A 747 -10.54 -18.39 0.06
CA LEU A 747 -9.90 -18.23 1.37
C LEU A 747 -9.61 -19.58 2.02
N GLY A 748 -8.34 -19.83 2.30
CA GLY A 748 -7.87 -20.94 3.11
C GLY A 748 -6.75 -20.48 4.05
N LYS A 749 -6.55 -21.20 5.17
CA LYS A 749 -5.51 -20.84 6.15
C LYS A 749 -4.11 -20.85 5.53
N ASP A 750 -3.80 -21.87 4.75
CA ASP A 750 -2.48 -22.03 4.13
C ASP A 750 -2.28 -21.05 2.98
N SER A 751 -3.30 -20.85 2.14
CA SER A 751 -3.30 -19.83 1.08
C SER A 751 -3.04 -18.43 1.65
N MET A 752 -3.69 -18.11 2.79
CA MET A 752 -3.50 -16.83 3.46
C MET A 752 -2.08 -16.66 4.01
N LEU A 753 -1.52 -17.71 4.61
CA LEU A 753 -0.16 -17.69 5.13
C LEU A 753 0.87 -17.49 4.02
N ILE A 754 0.73 -18.23 2.91
CA ILE A 754 1.61 -18.11 1.74
C ILE A 754 1.51 -16.71 1.15
N THR A 755 0.28 -16.21 0.97
CA THR A 755 0.02 -14.87 0.46
C THR A 755 0.70 -13.83 1.34
N PHE A 756 0.49 -13.87 2.67
CA PHE A 756 1.11 -12.95 3.61
C PHE A 756 2.64 -12.91 3.50
N PHE A 757 3.32 -14.06 3.52
CA PHE A 757 4.78 -14.07 3.42
C PHE A 757 5.27 -13.56 2.07
N GLY A 758 4.57 -13.90 0.97
CA GLY A 758 4.83 -13.35 -0.36
C GLY A 758 4.72 -11.82 -0.39
N GLN A 759 3.66 -11.26 0.21
CA GLN A 759 3.45 -9.82 0.30
C GLN A 759 4.52 -9.10 1.12
N VAL A 760 4.93 -9.70 2.25
CA VAL A 760 6.01 -9.14 3.09
C VAL A 760 7.31 -9.06 2.30
N VAL A 761 7.70 -10.15 1.65
CA VAL A 761 8.95 -10.20 0.86
C VAL A 761 8.91 -9.20 -0.29
N ALA A 762 7.84 -9.21 -1.09
CA ALA A 762 7.69 -8.29 -2.23
C ALA A 762 7.68 -6.81 -1.78
N SER A 763 6.98 -6.49 -0.69
CA SER A 763 6.93 -5.14 -0.12
C SER A 763 8.32 -4.66 0.32
N TYR A 764 9.11 -5.52 0.98
CA TYR A 764 10.44 -5.14 1.42
C TYR A 764 11.44 -5.00 0.27
N ILE A 765 11.37 -5.86 -0.75
CA ILE A 765 12.18 -5.72 -1.97
C ILE A 765 11.90 -4.37 -2.64
N LEU A 766 10.63 -4.05 -2.90
CA LEU A 766 10.26 -2.78 -3.53
C LEU A 766 10.63 -1.59 -2.64
N SER A 767 10.43 -1.70 -1.32
CA SER A 767 10.80 -0.62 -0.39
C SER A 767 12.30 -0.32 -0.38
N PHE A 768 13.13 -1.35 -0.55
CA PHE A 768 14.58 -1.19 -0.63
C PHE A 768 14.97 -0.38 -1.87
N VAL A 769 14.36 -0.69 -3.02
CA VAL A 769 14.56 0.05 -4.28
C VAL A 769 14.17 1.52 -4.11
N ILE A 770 12.98 1.79 -3.55
CA ILE A 770 12.51 3.17 -3.32
C ILE A 770 13.40 3.91 -2.31
N SER A 771 13.83 3.25 -1.24
CA SER A 771 14.68 3.88 -0.21
C SER A 771 16.06 4.28 -0.76
N VAL A 772 16.71 3.41 -1.54
CA VAL A 772 18.00 3.70 -2.17
C VAL A 772 17.88 4.77 -3.26
N SER A 773 16.75 4.81 -3.97
CA SER A 773 16.52 5.73 -5.08
C SER A 773 16.16 7.15 -4.63
N PHE A 774 15.36 7.27 -3.55
CA PHE A 774 14.79 8.56 -3.13
C PHE A 774 15.15 8.95 -1.70
N GLU A 775 14.91 8.09 -0.70
CA GLU A 775 15.06 8.47 0.70
C GLU A 775 16.54 8.68 1.10
N ALA A 776 17.39 7.67 0.86
CA ALA A 776 18.79 7.69 1.29
C ALA A 776 19.63 8.79 0.62
N PRO A 777 19.49 9.06 -0.70
CA PRO A 777 20.16 10.19 -1.33
C PRO A 777 19.72 11.53 -0.73
N VAL A 778 18.41 11.76 -0.55
CA VAL A 778 17.90 13.01 0.03
C VAL A 778 18.44 13.22 1.45
N VAL A 779 18.45 12.18 2.29
CA VAL A 779 19.04 12.26 3.65
C VAL A 779 20.52 12.64 3.59
N SER A 780 21.28 12.02 2.69
CA SER A 780 22.71 12.29 2.53
C SER A 780 22.97 13.71 2.01
N MET A 781 22.19 14.17 1.02
CA MET A 781 22.24 15.54 0.50
C MET A 781 21.94 16.57 1.60
N LEU A 782 20.91 16.35 2.41
CA LEU A 782 20.55 17.23 3.52
C LEU A 782 21.68 17.32 4.57
N LYS A 783 22.39 16.21 4.82
CA LYS A 783 23.57 16.20 5.71
C LYS A 783 24.74 17.00 5.11
N ILE A 784 24.98 16.89 3.81
CA ILE A 784 26.05 17.63 3.10
C ILE A 784 25.78 19.14 3.12
N LEU A 785 24.52 19.52 2.86
CA LEU A 785 24.08 20.92 2.81
C LEU A 785 23.92 21.56 4.20
N SER A 786 24.05 20.77 5.28
CA SER A 786 23.93 21.25 6.65
C SER A 786 25.06 22.21 7.04
N PRO A 787 24.77 23.33 7.75
CA PRO A 787 25.76 24.35 8.11
C PRO A 787 26.97 23.83 8.88
N LYS A 788 26.83 22.70 9.61
CA LYS A 788 27.92 22.09 10.40
C LYS A 788 29.15 21.72 9.56
N LYS A 789 28.97 21.36 8.28
CA LYS A 789 30.09 21.01 7.38
C LYS A 789 30.69 22.24 6.68
N ARG A 790 29.88 23.26 6.41
CA ARG A 790 30.30 24.49 5.71
C ARG A 790 31.36 25.30 6.48
N ASN A 791 31.27 25.35 7.81
CA ASN A 791 32.25 26.02 8.68
C ASN A 791 33.56 25.22 8.90
N ARG A 792 33.72 24.06 8.26
CA ARG A 792 34.98 23.28 8.25
C ARG A 792 35.72 23.42 6.91
N ILE A 793 35.06 23.96 5.88
CA ILE A 793 35.60 24.09 4.52
C ILE A 793 36.04 25.53 4.25
N GLN A 794 35.33 26.52 4.81
CA GLN A 794 35.83 27.88 5.03
C GLN A 794 36.79 27.88 6.20
#